data_AF-A0A933SF02-F1
#
_entry.id   AF-A0A933SF02-F1
#
_cell.length_a   1.000
_cell.length_b   1.000
_cell.length_c   1.000
_cell.angle_alpha   90.00
_cell.angle_beta   90.00
_cell.angle_gamma   90.00
#
_symmetry.space_group_name_H-M   'P 1'
#
loop_
_entity.id
_entity.type
_entity.pdbx_description
1 polymer ?
#
loop_
_entity_poly.entity_id
_entity_poly.type
_entity_poly.pdbx_seq_one_letter_code
_entity_poly.pdbx_strand_id
1 'polypeptide(L)'
;MPTLPVMPRWLAPVLFAAGLGALYAGALATGFLNDDYLFLEEARRHGWQSLGGTGGALANYFRPLSRQAWFALFTPLAGSQAWPFHAANFALFLAACALLHRFLKEQAGEAGAWLGTLYFATLPLQRVNLTWISCNQDLLALAATLAAFAAWRANRGALAAIAYLAAMLSKETAVPLPVALFAWSVWIAGRDARATLRALAPLALPLALWAAGEWWLRTTSVAAADLRFGPGAALATLVHLAQSLAGLEAPEALAQGFALARPSLAALVLLVLVALAWPRAEAAPPTAAPAEPPVAAAAPTGARVRFALAWAVLFALPAVPLAHTWSAYYYTLSAAGAALLVALAARRAGRWTWSIATLALLFWHAVVSATPSFAVTENAWNPTSHLTAHYFERGAQLSTRLREALRRVEPRPEPHTRFWFATLPPYAGFQMGNGAGIRDLYGDATLESHFYSQYAESTAARHPGVFLFWNGVDFERLYERSRDPLFQVGGDLLLLDRPGGAIWAFRRALDSGETPQEVLPWLGWAYLWNGQRDDAERAWRAFGAKDDTTAYVTWLRAARTALDEGDTTATRRALFEAMRAGIGRPEAHAVLGELLRARSPKFALLETKVATRLMPNDWLARRDLVAGLLAARLDDQAEAELAALRRIHPDWQGDVTAAQLERELHARRGGRPAR
;
A
#
# COMPACT_ATOMS: atom_id res chain seq x y z
N MET A 1 15.68 -52.19 19.65
CA MET A 1 14.94 -50.91 19.74
C MET A 1 13.48 -51.19 19.45
N PRO A 2 12.54 -50.84 20.35
CA PRO A 2 11.11 -51.05 20.12
C PRO A 2 10.66 -50.34 18.85
N THR A 3 9.85 -51.04 18.04
CA THR A 3 9.24 -50.50 16.83
C THR A 3 8.19 -49.48 17.22
N LEU A 4 8.48 -48.19 17.03
CA LEU A 4 7.47 -47.13 17.15
C LEU A 4 6.24 -47.48 16.30
N PRO A 5 5.01 -47.28 16.82
CA PRO A 5 3.79 -47.58 16.09
C PRO A 5 3.70 -46.75 14.80
N VAL A 6 3.31 -47.40 13.69
CA VAL A 6 3.07 -46.72 12.41
C VAL A 6 1.79 -45.90 12.54
N MET A 7 1.90 -44.59 12.31
CA MET A 7 0.79 -43.68 12.46
C MET A 7 -0.21 -43.84 11.30
N PRO A 8 -1.54 -43.74 11.53
CA PRO A 8 -2.52 -43.82 10.45
C PRO A 8 -2.27 -42.76 9.36
N ARG A 9 -2.37 -43.16 8.08
CA ARG A 9 -2.07 -42.26 6.94
C ARG A 9 -2.95 -41.01 6.89
N TRP A 10 -4.19 -41.08 7.37
CA TRP A 10 -5.11 -39.94 7.41
C TRP A 10 -4.66 -38.85 8.39
N LEU A 11 -3.80 -39.18 9.36
CA LEU A 11 -3.33 -38.21 10.35
C LEU A 11 -2.25 -37.27 9.78
N ALA A 12 -1.52 -37.67 8.73
CA ALA A 12 -0.54 -36.83 8.05
C ALA A 12 -1.11 -35.50 7.53
N PRO A 13 -2.20 -35.46 6.72
CA PRO A 13 -2.78 -34.19 6.27
C PRO A 13 -3.36 -33.35 7.42
N VAL A 14 -3.88 -33.99 8.48
CA VAL A 14 -4.38 -33.26 9.66
C VAL A 14 -3.23 -32.57 10.40
N LEU A 15 -2.13 -33.29 10.66
CA LEU A 15 -0.93 -32.71 11.29
C LEU A 15 -0.29 -31.64 10.41
N PHE A 16 -0.28 -31.84 9.09
CA PHE A 16 0.22 -30.84 8.16
C PHE A 16 -0.61 -29.56 8.20
N ALA A 17 -1.94 -29.67 8.13
CA ALA A 17 -2.84 -28.52 8.24
C ALA A 17 -2.73 -27.83 9.61
N ALA A 18 -2.64 -28.59 10.70
CA ALA A 18 -2.44 -28.06 12.05
C ALA A 18 -1.08 -27.35 12.18
N GLY A 19 -0.02 -27.91 11.59
CA GLY A 19 1.31 -27.30 11.55
C GLY A 19 1.33 -25.98 10.78
N LEU A 20 0.64 -25.91 9.64
CA LEU A 20 0.45 -24.65 8.92
C LEU A 20 -0.41 -23.65 9.71
N GLY A 21 -1.44 -24.12 10.41
CA GLY A 21 -2.24 -23.28 11.31
C GLY A 21 -1.39 -22.67 12.43
N ALA A 22 -0.50 -23.47 13.04
CA ALA A 22 0.45 -23.01 14.04
C ALA A 22 1.53 -22.06 13.47
N LEU A 23 1.91 -22.21 12.19
CA LEU A 23 2.85 -21.31 11.52
C LEU A 23 2.21 -19.93 11.26
N TYR A 24 0.95 -19.92 10.81
CA TYR A 24 0.26 -18.72 10.35
C TYR A 24 -0.75 -18.15 11.37
N ALA A 25 -0.79 -18.65 12.60
CA ALA A 25 -1.71 -18.17 13.63
C ALA A 25 -1.64 -16.65 13.84
N GLY A 26 -0.45 -16.05 13.74
CA GLY A 26 -0.27 -14.60 13.83
C GLY A 26 -0.93 -13.82 12.68
N ALA A 27 -0.97 -14.39 11.48
CA ALA A 27 -1.60 -13.75 10.32
C ALA A 27 -3.12 -13.58 10.54
N LEU A 28 -3.77 -14.59 11.16
CA LEU A 28 -5.20 -14.58 11.48
C LEU A 28 -5.61 -13.48 12.48
N ALA A 29 -4.66 -12.95 13.25
CA ALA A 29 -4.90 -11.88 14.22
C ALA A 29 -4.79 -10.47 13.62
N THR A 30 -4.40 -10.36 12.35
CA THR A 30 -4.22 -9.06 11.68
C THR A 30 -5.59 -8.41 11.42
N GLY A 31 -5.73 -7.13 11.74
CA GLY A 31 -6.94 -6.37 11.44
C GLY A 31 -7.11 -6.10 9.94
N PHE A 32 -8.23 -5.47 9.57
CA PHE A 32 -8.43 -4.95 8.22
C PHE A 32 -7.45 -3.81 7.91
N LEU A 33 -7.02 -3.74 6.65
CA LEU A 33 -5.99 -2.86 6.15
C LEU A 33 -6.40 -2.20 4.83
N ASN A 34 -6.03 -0.93 4.65
CA ASN A 34 -6.10 -0.24 3.35
C ASN A 34 -7.47 -0.39 2.65
N ASP A 35 -7.46 -1.13 1.53
CA ASP A 35 -8.57 -1.41 0.63
C ASP A 35 -9.59 -2.39 1.21
N ASP A 36 -9.24 -3.17 2.24
CA ASP A 36 -10.20 -4.01 2.95
C ASP A 36 -11.41 -3.19 3.42
N TYR A 37 -11.18 -1.98 3.94
CA TYR A 37 -12.27 -1.10 4.38
C TYR A 37 -13.12 -0.60 3.21
N LEU A 38 -12.52 -0.39 2.04
CA LEU A 38 -13.25 0.01 0.84
C LEU A 38 -14.15 -1.14 0.36
N PHE A 39 -13.65 -2.38 0.37
CA PHE A 39 -14.44 -3.55 -0.01
C PHE A 39 -15.58 -3.81 0.99
N LEU A 40 -15.31 -3.68 2.29
CA LEU A 40 -16.35 -3.80 3.33
C LEU A 40 -17.42 -2.74 3.17
N GLU A 41 -17.02 -1.49 2.94
CA GLU A 41 -17.95 -0.39 2.73
C GLU A 41 -18.82 -0.62 1.50
N GLU A 42 -18.21 -0.99 0.38
CA GLU A 42 -18.89 -1.28 -0.88
C GLU A 42 -19.90 -2.41 -0.70
N ALA A 43 -19.49 -3.48 -0.01
CA ALA A 43 -20.37 -4.61 0.33
C ALA A 43 -21.52 -4.20 1.26
N ARG A 44 -21.31 -3.30 2.23
CA ARG A 44 -22.37 -2.80 3.11
C ARG A 44 -23.36 -1.90 2.38
N ARG A 45 -22.88 -1.04 1.49
CA ARG A 45 -23.71 -0.08 0.77
C ARG A 45 -24.52 -0.74 -0.34
N HIS A 46 -23.90 -1.61 -1.12
CA HIS A 46 -24.50 -2.15 -2.34
C HIS A 46 -24.79 -3.65 -2.28
N GLY A 47 -24.23 -4.39 -1.32
CA GLY A 47 -24.36 -5.85 -1.25
C GLY A 47 -23.97 -6.52 -2.55
N TRP A 48 -24.84 -7.38 -3.08
CA TRP A 48 -24.66 -8.04 -4.38
C TRP A 48 -24.73 -7.10 -5.59
N GLN A 49 -25.31 -5.90 -5.45
CA GLN A 49 -25.36 -4.92 -6.54
C GLN A 49 -23.96 -4.37 -6.89
N SER A 50 -22.99 -4.47 -5.97
CA SER A 50 -21.58 -4.13 -6.22
C SER A 50 -20.96 -4.89 -7.41
N LEU A 51 -21.50 -6.06 -7.78
CA LEU A 51 -21.07 -6.83 -8.94
C LEU A 51 -21.29 -6.10 -10.27
N GLY A 52 -22.26 -5.18 -10.33
CA GLY A 52 -22.62 -4.42 -11.54
C GLY A 52 -21.62 -3.34 -11.94
N GLY A 53 -20.62 -3.07 -11.09
CA GLY A 53 -19.54 -2.14 -11.39
C GLY A 53 -19.17 -1.30 -10.17
N THR A 54 -17.90 -1.33 -9.79
CA THR A 54 -17.36 -0.39 -8.80
C THR A 54 -17.01 0.91 -9.50
N GLY A 55 -17.82 1.95 -9.31
CA GLY A 55 -17.31 3.31 -9.44
C GLY A 55 -16.29 3.60 -8.33
N GLY A 56 -15.38 4.56 -8.56
CA GLY A 56 -14.52 5.10 -7.49
C GLY A 56 -13.19 4.37 -7.27
N ALA A 57 -12.69 4.39 -6.03
CA ALA A 57 -11.30 4.05 -5.69
C ALA A 57 -10.91 2.57 -5.90
N LEU A 58 -11.89 1.67 -6.01
CA LEU A 58 -11.67 0.23 -6.21
C LEU A 58 -11.58 -0.17 -7.69
N ALA A 59 -11.83 0.77 -8.60
CA ALA A 59 -11.89 0.55 -10.04
C ALA A 59 -10.51 0.50 -10.70
N ASN A 60 -9.53 -0.14 -10.05
CA ASN A 60 -8.17 -0.30 -10.54
C ASN A 60 -7.91 -1.62 -11.29
N TYR A 61 -8.71 -2.66 -11.04
CA TYR A 61 -8.68 -3.96 -11.73
C TYR A 61 -10.08 -4.59 -11.80
N PHE A 62 -10.38 -5.32 -12.88
CA PHE A 62 -11.63 -6.06 -13.02
C PHE A 62 -11.53 -7.45 -12.35
N ARG A 63 -11.96 -7.52 -11.08
CA ARG A 63 -11.90 -8.75 -10.25
C ARG A 63 -13.21 -8.99 -9.45
N PRO A 64 -14.36 -9.16 -10.13
CA PRO A 64 -15.69 -9.23 -9.51
C PRO A 64 -15.87 -10.32 -8.46
N LEU A 65 -15.20 -11.47 -8.62
CA LEU A 65 -15.39 -12.60 -7.72
C LEU A 65 -14.69 -12.37 -6.37
N SER A 66 -13.44 -11.94 -6.42
CA SER A 66 -12.59 -11.82 -5.24
C SER A 66 -12.77 -10.49 -4.50
N ARG A 67 -13.19 -9.42 -5.18
CA ARG A 67 -13.37 -8.10 -4.55
C ARG A 67 -14.82 -7.81 -4.16
N GLN A 68 -15.78 -8.16 -5.01
CA GLN A 68 -17.19 -7.84 -4.77
C GLN A 68 -17.93 -9.05 -4.20
N ALA A 69 -17.99 -10.18 -4.91
CA ALA A 69 -18.75 -11.34 -4.44
C ALA A 69 -18.24 -11.89 -3.10
N TRP A 70 -16.92 -11.96 -2.91
CA TRP A 70 -16.32 -12.39 -1.65
C TRP A 70 -16.76 -11.50 -0.47
N PHE A 71 -16.60 -10.18 -0.58
CA PHE A 71 -16.96 -9.29 0.51
C PHE A 71 -18.48 -9.18 0.69
N ALA A 72 -19.27 -9.21 -0.39
CA ALA A 72 -20.73 -9.28 -0.31
C ALA A 72 -21.23 -10.54 0.43
N LEU A 73 -20.54 -11.67 0.25
CA LEU A 73 -20.85 -12.92 0.94
C LEU A 73 -20.48 -12.88 2.43
N PHE A 74 -19.26 -12.44 2.77
CA PHE A 74 -18.74 -12.54 4.14
C PHE A 74 -19.12 -11.36 5.04
N THR A 75 -19.33 -10.16 4.49
CA THR A 75 -19.64 -8.96 5.30
C THR A 75 -20.89 -9.13 6.17
N PRO A 76 -22.02 -9.69 5.68
CA PRO A 76 -23.20 -9.92 6.52
C PRO A 76 -22.96 -10.92 7.66
N LEU A 77 -22.01 -11.85 7.49
CA LEU A 77 -21.71 -12.90 8.46
C LEU A 77 -20.67 -12.44 9.51
N ALA A 78 -19.71 -11.64 9.09
CA ALA A 78 -18.54 -11.24 9.89
C ALA A 78 -18.67 -9.83 10.50
N GLY A 79 -19.51 -8.96 9.95
CA GLY A 79 -19.64 -7.57 10.36
C GLY A 79 -18.32 -6.79 10.19
N SER A 80 -17.78 -6.28 11.30
CA SER A 80 -16.47 -5.61 11.37
C SER A 80 -15.36 -6.50 11.95
N GLN A 81 -15.58 -7.81 12.03
CA GLN A 81 -14.56 -8.75 12.52
C GLN A 81 -13.71 -9.27 11.35
N ALA A 82 -12.39 -9.16 11.48
CA ALA A 82 -11.43 -9.59 10.45
C ALA A 82 -11.22 -11.11 10.40
N TRP A 83 -11.29 -11.80 11.54
CA TRP A 83 -10.93 -13.21 11.66
C TRP A 83 -11.72 -14.17 10.75
N PRO A 84 -13.04 -13.97 10.43
CA PRO A 84 -13.75 -14.88 9.52
C PRO A 84 -13.20 -14.83 8.10
N PHE A 85 -12.79 -13.65 7.63
CA PHE A 85 -12.17 -13.48 6.32
C PHE A 85 -10.81 -14.19 6.27
N HIS A 86 -10.02 -14.06 7.33
CA HIS A 86 -8.75 -14.78 7.47
C HIS A 86 -8.94 -16.30 7.51
N ALA A 87 -9.95 -16.79 8.24
CA ALA A 87 -10.26 -18.21 8.29
C ALA A 87 -10.67 -18.75 6.90
N ALA A 88 -11.44 -17.98 6.14
CA ALA A 88 -11.82 -18.32 4.77
C ALA A 88 -10.61 -18.31 3.82
N ASN A 89 -9.71 -17.33 3.92
CA ASN A 89 -8.45 -17.31 3.19
C ASN A 89 -7.58 -18.53 3.53
N PHE A 90 -7.44 -18.85 4.82
CA PHE A 90 -6.68 -20.02 5.26
C PHE A 90 -7.30 -21.34 4.73
N ALA A 91 -8.63 -21.45 4.70
CA ALA A 91 -9.31 -22.60 4.11
C ALA A 91 -9.03 -22.73 2.60
N LEU A 92 -9.06 -21.63 1.85
CA LEU A 92 -8.68 -21.60 0.43
C LEU A 92 -7.22 -22.02 0.22
N PHE A 93 -6.32 -21.53 1.08
CA PHE A 93 -4.91 -21.91 1.04
C PHE A 93 -4.70 -23.41 1.29
N LEU A 94 -5.40 -23.99 2.27
CA LEU A 94 -5.36 -25.43 2.51
C LEU A 94 -5.94 -26.23 1.33
N ALA A 95 -7.04 -25.76 0.72
CA ALA A 95 -7.61 -26.37 -0.46
C ALA A 95 -6.64 -26.34 -1.66
N ALA A 96 -5.96 -25.22 -1.88
CA ALA A 96 -4.91 -25.11 -2.89
C ALA A 96 -3.74 -26.06 -2.60
N CYS A 97 -3.28 -26.15 -1.35
CA CYS A 97 -2.24 -27.10 -0.94
C CYS A 97 -2.66 -28.56 -1.19
N ALA A 98 -3.92 -28.92 -0.92
CA ALA A 98 -4.43 -30.26 -1.17
C ALA A 98 -4.49 -30.61 -2.67
N LEU A 99 -4.97 -29.68 -3.51
CA LEU A 99 -4.99 -29.83 -4.96
C LEU A 99 -3.57 -29.95 -5.55
N LEU A 100 -2.65 -29.10 -5.09
CA LEU A 100 -1.24 -29.15 -5.47
C LEU A 100 -0.62 -30.48 -5.02
N HIS A 101 -0.79 -30.87 -3.76
CA HIS A 101 -0.26 -32.13 -3.22
C HIS A 101 -0.72 -33.33 -4.05
N ARG A 102 -2.02 -33.40 -4.37
CA ARG A 102 -2.56 -34.46 -5.23
C ARG A 102 -1.87 -34.49 -6.59
N PHE A 103 -1.69 -33.33 -7.22
CA PHE A 103 -0.95 -33.24 -8.48
C PHE A 103 0.49 -33.73 -8.33
N LEU A 104 1.22 -33.23 -7.34
CA LEU A 104 2.63 -33.57 -7.12
C LEU A 104 2.80 -35.06 -6.82
N LYS A 105 1.87 -35.68 -6.08
CA LYS A 105 1.86 -37.12 -5.79
C LYS A 105 1.82 -37.98 -7.04
N GLU A 106 1.02 -37.57 -8.03
CA GLU A 106 0.95 -38.27 -9.31
C GLU A 106 2.24 -38.11 -10.14
N GLN A 107 3.05 -37.07 -9.89
CA GLN A 107 4.26 -36.78 -10.68
C GLN A 107 5.57 -37.27 -10.05
N ALA A 108 5.66 -37.24 -8.72
CA ALA A 108 6.90 -37.46 -7.99
C ALA A 108 6.77 -38.50 -6.86
N GLY A 109 5.58 -39.10 -6.69
CA GLY A 109 5.26 -39.99 -5.58
C GLY A 109 5.02 -39.24 -4.27
N GLU A 110 4.71 -39.98 -3.21
CA GLU A 110 4.33 -39.43 -1.91
C GLU A 110 5.42 -38.50 -1.34
N ALA A 111 6.70 -38.91 -1.39
CA ALA A 111 7.87 -38.17 -0.86
C ALA A 111 8.01 -36.80 -1.48
N GLY A 112 8.05 -36.78 -2.81
CA GLY A 112 8.12 -35.55 -3.56
C GLY A 112 6.92 -34.66 -3.29
N ALA A 113 5.72 -35.24 -3.22
CA ALA A 113 4.50 -34.47 -3.01
C ALA A 113 4.48 -33.72 -1.68
N TRP A 114 4.80 -34.40 -0.58
CA TRP A 114 4.85 -33.73 0.73
C TRP A 114 5.90 -32.63 0.74
N LEU A 115 7.12 -32.89 0.25
CA LEU A 115 8.19 -31.88 0.27
C LEU A 115 7.94 -30.71 -0.69
N GLY A 116 7.39 -30.95 -1.87
CA GLY A 116 6.99 -29.89 -2.79
C GLY A 116 5.86 -29.03 -2.21
N THR A 117 4.85 -29.65 -1.59
CA THR A 117 3.78 -28.90 -0.90
C THR A 117 4.30 -28.16 0.33
N LEU A 118 5.21 -28.75 1.11
CA LEU A 118 5.85 -28.10 2.25
C LEU A 118 6.65 -26.87 1.79
N TYR A 119 7.48 -27.01 0.75
CA TYR A 119 8.20 -25.89 0.15
C TYR A 119 7.22 -24.78 -0.25
N PHE A 120 6.20 -25.11 -1.04
CA PHE A 120 5.19 -24.14 -1.48
C PHE A 120 4.53 -23.41 -0.31
N ALA A 121 4.11 -24.17 0.71
CA ALA A 121 3.34 -23.67 1.84
C ALA A 121 4.18 -22.87 2.84
N THR A 122 5.51 -23.01 2.80
CA THR A 122 6.45 -22.31 3.69
C THR A 122 7.21 -21.19 3.00
N LEU A 123 6.99 -20.96 1.70
CA LEU A 123 7.53 -19.77 1.03
C LEU A 123 7.10 -18.49 1.75
N PRO A 124 8.00 -17.53 2.02
CA PRO A 124 7.68 -16.30 2.75
C PRO A 124 6.50 -15.51 2.18
N LEU A 125 6.35 -15.49 0.86
CA LEU A 125 5.21 -14.85 0.16
C LEU A 125 3.83 -15.37 0.62
N GLN A 126 3.73 -16.59 1.15
CA GLN A 126 2.46 -17.12 1.66
C GLN A 126 2.01 -16.41 2.93
N ARG A 127 2.94 -15.84 3.71
CA ARG A 127 2.60 -15.03 4.87
C ARG A 127 1.82 -13.78 4.44
N VAL A 128 2.22 -13.14 3.34
CA VAL A 128 1.47 -12.01 2.76
C VAL A 128 0.06 -12.46 2.35
N ASN A 129 -0.04 -13.58 1.63
CA ASN A 129 -1.32 -14.13 1.19
C ASN A 129 -2.33 -14.37 2.33
N LEU A 130 -1.83 -14.68 3.53
CA LEU A 130 -2.65 -14.97 4.71
C LEU A 130 -2.78 -13.80 5.69
N THR A 131 -1.91 -12.79 5.61
CA THR A 131 -1.91 -11.61 6.51
C THR A 131 -2.81 -10.51 5.97
N TRP A 132 -2.89 -10.35 4.65
CA TRP A 132 -3.72 -9.35 4.02
C TRP A 132 -5.02 -9.98 3.51
N ILE A 133 -6.17 -9.51 4.00
CA ILE A 133 -7.47 -10.13 3.67
C ILE A 133 -7.75 -10.05 2.17
N SER A 134 -7.44 -8.92 1.55
CA SER A 134 -7.58 -8.73 0.09
C SER A 134 -6.62 -9.56 -0.76
N CYS A 135 -5.66 -10.30 -0.18
CA CYS A 135 -4.94 -11.37 -0.90
C CYS A 135 -5.80 -12.63 -1.14
N ASN A 136 -7.07 -12.64 -0.70
CA ASN A 136 -8.06 -13.62 -1.15
C ASN A 136 -8.12 -13.73 -2.68
N GLN A 137 -7.81 -12.65 -3.41
CA GLN A 137 -7.70 -12.57 -4.86
C GLN A 137 -6.68 -13.58 -5.41
N ASP A 138 -5.50 -13.65 -4.80
CA ASP A 138 -4.44 -14.61 -5.14
C ASP A 138 -4.82 -16.03 -4.76
N LEU A 139 -5.41 -16.22 -3.58
CA LEU A 139 -5.77 -17.55 -3.07
C LEU A 139 -6.94 -18.18 -3.86
N LEU A 140 -7.95 -17.39 -4.20
CA LEU A 140 -9.05 -17.80 -5.08
C LEU A 140 -8.52 -18.13 -6.48
N ALA A 141 -7.70 -17.26 -7.06
CA ALA A 141 -7.09 -17.52 -8.36
C ALA A 141 -6.25 -18.79 -8.34
N LEU A 142 -5.40 -18.99 -7.33
CA LEU A 142 -4.61 -20.20 -7.14
C LEU A 142 -5.48 -21.46 -7.04
N ALA A 143 -6.44 -21.48 -6.12
CA ALA A 143 -7.29 -22.65 -5.89
C ALA A 143 -8.12 -22.98 -7.15
N ALA A 144 -8.70 -21.97 -7.79
CA ALA A 144 -9.50 -22.14 -9.00
C ALA A 144 -8.66 -22.55 -10.22
N THR A 145 -7.43 -22.03 -10.38
CA THR A 145 -6.49 -22.49 -11.41
C THR A 145 -6.09 -23.95 -11.21
N LEU A 146 -5.75 -24.36 -9.98
CA LEU A 146 -5.42 -25.75 -9.67
C LEU A 146 -6.63 -26.68 -9.84
N ALA A 147 -7.84 -26.22 -9.51
CA ALA A 147 -9.08 -26.96 -9.73
C ALA A 147 -9.39 -27.11 -11.23
N ALA A 148 -9.21 -26.06 -12.02
CA ALA A 148 -9.34 -26.10 -13.47
C ALA A 148 -8.35 -27.07 -14.11
N PHE A 149 -7.10 -27.05 -13.64
CA PHE A 149 -6.05 -27.98 -14.06
C PHE A 149 -6.40 -29.44 -13.71
N ALA A 150 -6.90 -29.70 -12.50
CA ALA A 150 -7.34 -31.02 -12.09
C ALA A 150 -8.55 -31.51 -12.90
N ALA A 151 -9.54 -30.65 -13.14
CA ALA A 151 -10.72 -30.97 -13.95
C ALA A 151 -10.35 -31.27 -15.42
N TRP A 152 -9.43 -30.50 -16.00
CA TRP A 152 -8.91 -30.76 -17.35
C TRP A 152 -8.24 -32.13 -17.45
N ARG A 153 -7.39 -32.47 -16.49
CA ARG A 153 -6.73 -33.79 -16.42
C ARG A 153 -7.72 -34.94 -16.25
N ALA A 154 -8.85 -34.68 -15.60
CA ALA A 154 -9.96 -35.63 -15.48
C ALA A 154 -10.90 -35.64 -16.71
N ASN A 155 -10.54 -34.97 -17.81
CA ASN A 155 -11.36 -34.80 -19.01
C ASN A 155 -12.74 -34.15 -18.75
N ARG A 156 -12.85 -33.30 -17.72
CA ARG A 156 -14.06 -32.55 -17.36
C ARG A 156 -13.97 -31.11 -17.88
N GLY A 157 -14.02 -30.94 -19.20
CA GLY A 157 -13.79 -29.66 -19.87
C GLY A 157 -14.69 -28.51 -19.38
N ALA A 158 -15.98 -28.77 -19.17
CA ALA A 158 -16.92 -27.75 -18.67
C ALA A 158 -16.54 -27.26 -17.26
N LEU A 159 -16.23 -28.18 -16.34
CA LEU A 159 -15.78 -27.84 -14.99
C LEU A 159 -14.44 -27.07 -15.03
N ALA A 160 -13.54 -27.44 -15.94
CA ALA A 160 -12.29 -26.71 -16.15
C ALA A 160 -12.54 -25.27 -16.61
N ALA A 161 -13.49 -25.05 -17.53
CA ALA A 161 -13.88 -23.73 -18.00
C ALA A 161 -14.51 -22.86 -16.89
N ILE A 162 -15.40 -23.44 -16.07
CA ILE A 162 -16.03 -22.74 -14.95
C ILE A 162 -14.98 -22.35 -13.89
N ALA A 163 -14.11 -23.29 -13.52
CA ALA A 163 -13.03 -23.00 -12.57
C ALA A 163 -12.02 -21.99 -13.13
N TYR A 164 -11.73 -22.03 -14.44
CA TYR A 164 -10.86 -21.03 -15.08
C TYR A 164 -11.51 -19.65 -15.09
N LEU A 165 -12.80 -19.54 -15.39
CA LEU A 165 -13.54 -18.28 -15.28
C LEU A 165 -13.48 -17.74 -13.85
N ALA A 166 -13.71 -18.57 -12.84
CA ALA A 166 -13.58 -18.16 -11.44
C ALA A 166 -12.16 -17.66 -11.11
N ALA A 167 -11.11 -18.32 -11.62
CA ALA A 167 -9.74 -17.87 -11.45
C ALA A 167 -9.50 -16.48 -12.07
N MET A 168 -9.96 -16.29 -13.31
CA MET A 168 -9.85 -15.03 -14.05
C MET A 168 -10.62 -13.87 -13.42
N LEU A 169 -11.84 -14.13 -12.95
CA LEU A 169 -12.65 -13.15 -12.22
C LEU A 169 -12.10 -12.86 -10.81
N SER A 170 -11.13 -13.64 -10.34
CA SER A 170 -10.43 -13.42 -9.08
C SER A 170 -9.14 -12.63 -9.26
N LYS A 171 -8.32 -12.99 -10.26
CA LYS A 171 -7.06 -12.32 -10.58
C LYS A 171 -6.55 -12.66 -11.99
N GLU A 172 -5.99 -11.66 -12.66
CA GLU A 172 -5.42 -11.77 -14.01
C GLU A 172 -4.17 -12.65 -14.09
N THR A 173 -3.56 -13.00 -12.97
CA THR A 173 -2.45 -13.97 -12.93
C THR A 173 -2.85 -15.35 -13.47
N ALA A 174 -4.15 -15.64 -13.55
CA ALA A 174 -4.66 -16.89 -14.11
C ALA A 174 -4.61 -16.98 -15.66
N VAL A 175 -4.47 -15.85 -16.38
CA VAL A 175 -4.50 -15.78 -17.86
C VAL A 175 -3.66 -16.86 -18.56
N PRO A 176 -2.44 -17.21 -18.10
CA PRO A 176 -1.59 -18.18 -18.80
C PRO A 176 -2.08 -19.63 -18.74
N LEU A 177 -3.16 -19.96 -18.01
CA LEU A 177 -3.59 -21.34 -17.79
C LEU A 177 -3.83 -22.13 -19.08
N PRO A 178 -4.50 -21.63 -20.14
CA PRO A 178 -4.69 -22.41 -21.38
C PRO A 178 -3.37 -22.83 -22.04
N VAL A 179 -2.34 -21.99 -21.96
CA VAL A 179 -0.99 -22.30 -22.45
C VAL A 179 -0.33 -23.39 -21.61
N ALA A 180 -0.50 -23.33 -20.28
CA ALA A 180 -0.04 -24.39 -19.38
C ALA A 180 -0.78 -25.72 -19.64
N LEU A 181 -2.10 -25.71 -19.88
CA LEU A 181 -2.87 -26.91 -20.22
C LEU A 181 -2.44 -27.50 -21.57
N PHE A 182 -2.10 -26.66 -22.54
CA PHE A 182 -1.52 -27.09 -23.80
C PHE A 182 -0.17 -27.79 -23.58
N ALA A 183 0.75 -27.14 -22.86
CA ALA A 183 2.06 -27.68 -22.54
C ALA A 183 1.96 -29.03 -21.79
N TRP A 184 1.05 -29.13 -20.81
CA TRP A 184 0.76 -30.38 -20.12
C TRP A 184 0.28 -31.47 -21.08
N SER A 185 -0.71 -31.16 -21.91
CA SER A 185 -1.37 -32.13 -22.79
C SER A 185 -0.40 -32.70 -23.83
N VAL A 186 0.48 -31.86 -24.37
CA VAL A 186 1.45 -32.27 -25.40
C VAL A 186 2.68 -32.91 -24.77
N TRP A 187 3.31 -32.27 -23.78
CA TRP A 187 4.60 -32.75 -23.25
C TRP A 187 4.47 -33.89 -22.24
N ILE A 188 3.39 -33.92 -21.46
CA ILE A 188 3.20 -34.91 -20.40
C ILE A 188 2.19 -35.98 -20.81
N ALA A 189 1.02 -35.58 -21.33
CA ALA A 189 -0.02 -36.53 -21.73
C ALA A 189 0.15 -37.10 -23.16
N GLY A 190 1.13 -36.59 -23.93
CA GLY A 190 1.45 -37.10 -25.28
C GLY A 190 0.31 -36.91 -26.30
N ARG A 191 -0.61 -35.96 -26.08
CA ARG A 191 -1.72 -35.70 -26.99
C ARG A 191 -1.26 -34.95 -28.23
N ASP A 192 -1.95 -35.16 -29.35
CA ASP A 192 -1.76 -34.37 -30.56
C ASP A 192 -2.02 -32.87 -30.29
N ALA A 193 -1.16 -32.01 -30.84
CA ALA A 193 -1.21 -30.58 -30.60
C ALA A 193 -2.47 -29.94 -31.19
N ARG A 194 -2.91 -30.36 -32.38
CA ARG A 194 -4.11 -29.80 -33.03
C ARG A 194 -5.37 -30.22 -32.30
N ALA A 195 -5.47 -31.49 -31.89
CA ALA A 195 -6.57 -31.98 -31.08
C ALA A 195 -6.64 -31.25 -29.73
N THR A 196 -5.49 -31.01 -29.10
CA THR A 196 -5.40 -30.24 -27.85
C THR A 196 -5.90 -28.80 -28.02
N LEU A 197 -5.48 -28.10 -29.08
CA LEU A 197 -5.95 -26.74 -29.36
C LEU A 197 -7.48 -26.67 -29.53
N ARG A 198 -8.07 -27.62 -30.25
CA ARG A 198 -9.54 -27.70 -30.38
C ARG A 198 -10.22 -27.94 -29.03
N ALA A 199 -9.65 -28.82 -28.20
CA ALA A 199 -10.20 -29.10 -26.88
C ALA A 199 -10.08 -27.89 -25.91
N LEU A 200 -9.10 -27.00 -26.13
CA LEU A 200 -8.93 -25.77 -25.36
C LEU A 200 -9.82 -24.61 -25.84
N ALA A 201 -10.42 -24.71 -27.03
CA ALA A 201 -11.26 -23.63 -27.59
C ALA A 201 -12.37 -23.14 -26.64
N PRO A 202 -13.06 -23.99 -25.85
CA PRO A 202 -14.04 -23.52 -24.88
C PRO A 202 -13.46 -22.60 -23.78
N LEU A 203 -12.16 -22.68 -23.49
CA LEU A 203 -11.49 -21.80 -22.52
C LEU A 203 -11.24 -20.39 -23.06
N ALA A 204 -11.41 -20.16 -24.37
CA ALA A 204 -11.36 -18.82 -24.94
C ALA A 204 -12.53 -17.94 -24.46
N LEU A 205 -13.68 -18.53 -24.15
CA LEU A 205 -14.84 -17.78 -23.66
C LEU A 205 -14.58 -17.11 -22.30
N PRO A 206 -14.13 -17.83 -21.24
CA PRO A 206 -13.73 -17.19 -19.99
C PRO A 206 -12.70 -16.06 -20.16
N LEU A 207 -11.71 -16.26 -21.03
CA LEU A 207 -10.69 -15.24 -21.32
C LEU A 207 -11.31 -14.00 -21.99
N ALA A 208 -12.18 -14.20 -22.97
CA ALA A 208 -12.87 -13.12 -23.68
C ALA A 208 -13.79 -12.31 -22.74
N LEU A 209 -14.53 -13.00 -21.86
CA LEU A 209 -15.41 -12.36 -20.88
C LEU A 209 -14.62 -11.49 -19.90
N TRP A 210 -13.51 -12.01 -19.36
CA TRP A 210 -12.65 -11.22 -18.49
C TRP A 210 -12.01 -10.04 -19.23
N ALA A 211 -11.47 -10.26 -20.44
CA ALA A 211 -10.83 -9.21 -21.23
C ALA A 211 -11.81 -8.08 -21.59
N ALA A 212 -13.07 -8.41 -21.89
CA ALA A 212 -14.11 -7.41 -22.12
C ALA A 212 -14.41 -6.57 -20.87
N GLY A 213 -14.48 -7.21 -19.69
CA GLY A 213 -14.67 -6.51 -18.42
C GLY A 213 -13.49 -5.61 -18.05
N GLU A 214 -12.26 -6.09 -18.21
CA GLU A 214 -11.04 -5.30 -17.99
C GLU A 214 -10.95 -4.12 -18.96
N TRP A 215 -11.28 -4.32 -20.24
CA TRP A 215 -11.36 -3.25 -21.25
C TRP A 215 -12.40 -2.19 -20.88
N TRP A 216 -13.59 -2.61 -20.49
CA TRP A 216 -14.65 -1.70 -20.05
C TRP A 216 -14.24 -0.89 -18.81
N LEU A 217 -13.64 -1.53 -17.80
CA LEU A 217 -13.15 -0.84 -16.61
C LEU A 217 -12.08 0.20 -16.96
N ARG A 218 -11.11 -0.15 -17.82
CA ARG A 218 -10.03 0.77 -18.21
C ARG A 218 -10.51 1.95 -19.06
N THR A 219 -11.57 1.78 -19.84
CA THR A 219 -12.12 2.89 -20.66
C THR A 219 -13.04 3.81 -19.87
N THR A 220 -13.53 3.39 -18.69
CA THR A 220 -14.51 4.14 -17.89
C THR A 220 -13.96 4.65 -16.55
N SER A 221 -12.84 4.10 -16.07
CA SER A 221 -12.27 4.44 -14.76
C SER A 221 -10.97 5.23 -14.87
N VAL A 222 -10.93 6.39 -14.22
CA VAL A 222 -9.68 7.16 -14.01
C VAL A 222 -8.75 6.52 -12.98
N ALA A 223 -9.24 5.54 -12.21
CA ALA A 223 -8.48 4.84 -11.18
C ALA A 223 -7.83 3.55 -11.69
N ALA A 224 -7.93 3.26 -12.99
CA ALA A 224 -7.30 2.09 -13.61
C ALA A 224 -5.79 2.06 -13.32
N ALA A 225 -5.26 0.89 -12.93
CA ALA A 225 -3.85 0.77 -12.60
C ALA A 225 -2.94 1.09 -13.79
N ASP A 226 -1.86 1.84 -13.54
CA ASP A 226 -0.81 2.13 -14.51
C ASP A 226 -0.01 0.85 -14.82
N LEU A 227 0.03 0.48 -16.10
CA LEU A 227 0.71 -0.73 -16.57
C LEU A 227 1.88 -0.34 -17.47
N ARG A 228 3.10 -0.70 -17.05
CA ARG A 228 4.33 -0.32 -17.77
C ARG A 228 5.00 -1.50 -18.44
N PHE A 229 4.86 -1.59 -19.76
CA PHE A 229 5.47 -2.66 -20.54
C PHE A 229 6.87 -2.27 -21.03
N GLY A 230 7.82 -3.19 -20.93
CA GLY A 230 9.16 -3.00 -21.48
C GLY A 230 10.07 -4.21 -21.26
N PRO A 231 11.13 -4.38 -22.08
CA PRO A 231 12.06 -5.50 -21.97
C PRO A 231 12.78 -5.52 -20.61
N GLY A 232 13.12 -4.34 -20.06
CA GLY A 232 13.71 -4.23 -18.72
C GLY A 232 12.78 -4.75 -17.62
N ALA A 233 11.48 -4.46 -17.72
CA ALA A 233 10.48 -4.98 -16.79
C ALA A 233 10.31 -6.50 -16.90
N ALA A 234 10.40 -7.05 -18.11
CA ALA A 234 10.34 -8.50 -18.34
C ALA A 234 11.55 -9.22 -17.70
N LEU A 235 12.76 -8.70 -17.90
CA LEU A 235 13.96 -9.25 -17.27
C LEU A 235 13.90 -9.14 -15.74
N ALA A 236 13.53 -7.97 -15.22
CA ALA A 236 13.32 -7.77 -13.79
C ALA A 236 12.32 -8.78 -13.20
N THR A 237 11.20 -9.03 -13.89
CA THR A 237 10.19 -10.01 -13.46
C THR A 237 10.75 -11.43 -13.33
N LEU A 238 11.64 -11.85 -14.25
CA LEU A 238 12.29 -13.16 -14.16
C LEU A 238 13.28 -13.23 -12.99
N VAL A 239 13.99 -12.14 -12.70
CA VAL A 239 14.86 -12.04 -11.52
C VAL A 239 14.03 -12.11 -10.24
N HIS A 240 12.96 -11.33 -10.17
CA HIS A 240 12.03 -11.31 -9.03
C HIS A 240 11.30 -12.63 -8.84
N LEU A 241 11.01 -13.37 -9.92
CA LEU A 241 10.53 -14.75 -9.85
C LEU A 241 11.54 -15.62 -9.12
N ALA A 242 12.80 -15.66 -9.58
CA ALA A 242 13.84 -16.47 -8.95
C ALA A 242 14.04 -16.08 -7.47
N GLN A 243 14.04 -14.78 -7.20
CA GLN A 243 14.16 -14.21 -5.86
C GLN A 243 13.02 -14.63 -4.94
N SER A 244 11.76 -14.53 -5.41
CA SER A 244 10.56 -14.90 -4.64
C SER A 244 10.52 -16.41 -4.37
N LEU A 245 10.90 -17.23 -5.36
CA LEU A 245 10.99 -18.69 -5.19
C LEU A 245 12.12 -19.12 -4.25
N ALA A 246 13.17 -18.30 -4.11
CA ALA A 246 14.20 -18.50 -3.11
C ALA A 246 13.82 -17.90 -1.74
N GLY A 247 12.75 -17.10 -1.65
CA GLY A 247 12.41 -16.33 -0.46
C GLY A 247 13.43 -15.22 -0.12
N LEU A 248 14.17 -14.70 -1.11
CA LEU A 248 15.23 -13.70 -0.90
C LEU A 248 14.68 -12.28 -1.01
N GLU A 249 13.59 -11.97 -0.33
CA GLU A 249 13.02 -10.61 -0.30
C GLU A 249 13.87 -9.71 0.62
N ALA A 250 14.35 -8.58 0.10
CA ALA A 250 15.22 -7.63 0.82
C ALA A 250 16.58 -8.21 1.29
N PRO A 251 17.45 -8.61 0.35
CA PRO A 251 18.75 -9.19 0.68
C PRO A 251 19.61 -8.31 1.61
N GLU A 252 19.49 -6.99 1.50
CA GLU A 252 20.21 -6.01 2.33
C GLU A 252 19.85 -6.08 3.82
N ALA A 253 18.66 -6.58 4.16
CA ALA A 253 18.15 -6.63 5.53
C ALA A 253 18.15 -8.05 6.12
N LEU A 254 18.57 -9.08 5.36
CA LEU A 254 18.56 -10.47 5.81
C LEU A 254 19.34 -10.72 7.10
N ALA A 255 20.47 -10.04 7.30
CA ALA A 255 21.25 -10.16 8.53
C ALA A 255 20.42 -9.80 9.79
N GLN A 256 19.56 -8.78 9.69
CA GLN A 256 18.62 -8.44 10.76
C GLN A 256 17.54 -9.50 10.91
N GLY A 257 17.03 -10.04 9.80
CA GLY A 257 16.10 -11.17 9.79
C GLY A 257 16.65 -12.38 10.55
N PHE A 258 17.92 -12.74 10.35
CA PHE A 258 18.57 -13.83 11.09
C PHE A 258 18.64 -13.57 12.60
N ALA A 259 18.91 -12.33 13.02
CA ALA A 259 18.95 -11.96 14.43
C ALA A 259 17.56 -11.97 15.08
N LEU A 260 16.50 -11.70 14.31
CA LEU A 260 15.12 -11.59 14.79
C LEU A 260 14.30 -12.87 14.61
N ALA A 261 14.80 -13.85 13.85
CA ALA A 261 14.08 -15.06 13.49
C ALA A 261 13.61 -15.86 14.71
N ARG A 262 12.32 -16.18 14.75
CA ARG A 262 11.70 -17.03 15.78
C ARG A 262 10.85 -18.12 15.11
N PRO A 263 11.44 -19.24 14.67
CA PRO A 263 10.68 -20.31 14.03
C PRO A 263 9.64 -20.88 15.01
N SER A 264 8.43 -21.17 14.50
CA SER A 264 7.35 -21.75 15.29
C SER A 264 7.69 -23.19 15.69
N LEU A 265 8.02 -23.39 16.97
CA LEU A 265 8.30 -24.73 17.53
C LEU A 265 7.09 -25.65 17.41
N ALA A 266 5.88 -25.12 17.60
CA ALA A 266 4.65 -25.90 17.44
C ALA A 266 4.48 -26.39 15.99
N ALA A 267 4.70 -25.51 14.99
CA ALA A 267 4.68 -25.90 13.60
C ALA A 267 5.77 -26.94 13.28
N LEU A 268 7.00 -26.75 13.79
CA LEU A 268 8.10 -27.69 13.63
C LEU A 268 7.74 -29.08 14.15
N VAL A 269 7.24 -29.18 15.38
CA VAL A 269 6.85 -30.45 15.98
C VAL A 269 5.75 -31.12 15.15
N LEU A 270 4.67 -30.41 14.84
CA LEU A 270 3.54 -30.96 14.09
C LEU A 270 3.95 -31.43 12.68
N LEU A 271 4.77 -30.65 11.98
CA LEU A 271 5.25 -30.99 10.65
C LEU A 271 6.28 -32.12 10.68
N VAL A 272 7.18 -32.19 11.67
CA VAL A 272 8.11 -33.32 11.83
C VAL A 272 7.35 -34.62 12.15
N LEU A 273 6.26 -34.57 12.91
CA LEU A 273 5.42 -35.74 13.18
C LEU A 273 4.79 -36.34 11.91
N VAL A 274 4.63 -35.56 10.83
CA VAL A 274 4.23 -36.09 9.51
C VAL A 274 5.21 -37.16 9.01
N ALA A 275 6.51 -37.05 9.34
CA ALA A 275 7.51 -38.06 8.97
C ALA A 275 7.27 -39.42 9.64
N LEU A 276 6.51 -39.48 10.74
CA LEU A 276 6.15 -40.75 11.40
C LEU A 276 5.05 -41.51 10.65
N ALA A 277 4.31 -40.83 9.77
CA ALA A 277 3.38 -41.47 8.84
C ALA A 277 4.09 -42.06 7.61
N TRP A 278 5.39 -41.80 7.43
CA TRP A 278 6.18 -42.38 6.34
C TRP A 278 6.28 -43.90 6.54
N PRO A 279 5.90 -44.73 5.56
CA PRO A 279 6.25 -46.14 5.60
C PRO A 279 7.76 -46.23 5.79
N ARG A 280 8.25 -47.03 6.75
CA ARG A 280 9.66 -47.44 6.70
C ARG A 280 9.87 -48.02 5.30
N ALA A 281 10.97 -47.65 4.66
CA ALA A 281 11.38 -48.27 3.42
C ALA A 281 11.77 -49.73 3.72
N GLU A 282 10.80 -50.54 4.13
CA GLU A 282 10.90 -51.98 4.05
C GLU A 282 10.95 -52.25 2.56
N ALA A 283 12.09 -52.79 2.13
CA ALA A 283 12.32 -53.22 0.77
C ALA A 283 11.11 -54.05 0.34
N ALA A 284 10.25 -53.46 -0.50
CA ALA A 284 9.10 -54.17 -1.01
C ALA A 284 9.64 -55.45 -1.67
N PRO A 285 9.18 -56.65 -1.25
CA PRO A 285 9.62 -57.89 -1.87
C PRO A 285 9.36 -57.79 -3.39
N PRO A 286 10.29 -58.23 -4.26
CA PRO A 286 10.28 -57.95 -5.71
C PRO A 286 9.11 -58.53 -6.51
N THR A 287 8.04 -59.01 -5.88
CA THR A 287 7.11 -59.98 -6.45
C THR A 287 5.67 -59.51 -6.34
N ALA A 288 5.27 -58.62 -7.24
CA ALA A 288 3.91 -58.59 -7.79
C ALA A 288 3.96 -57.83 -9.11
N ALA A 289 3.50 -58.48 -10.18
CA ALA A 289 3.53 -57.97 -11.55
C ALA A 289 2.91 -56.56 -11.64
N PRO A 290 3.49 -55.65 -12.44
CA PRO A 290 3.04 -54.27 -12.52
C PRO A 290 1.65 -54.19 -13.15
N ALA A 291 0.66 -53.73 -12.39
CA ALA A 291 -0.55 -53.16 -12.97
C ALA A 291 -0.11 -52.01 -13.90
N GLU A 292 -0.64 -51.99 -15.13
CA GLU A 292 -0.27 -50.98 -16.14
C GLU A 292 -0.25 -49.59 -15.51
N PRO A 293 0.91 -48.92 -15.50
CA PRO A 293 1.00 -47.59 -14.90
C PRO A 293 0.11 -46.64 -15.72
N PRO A 294 -0.69 -45.77 -15.07
CA PRO A 294 -1.51 -44.81 -15.79
C PRO A 294 -0.64 -44.01 -16.76
N VAL A 295 -1.13 -43.76 -17.99
CA VAL A 295 -0.37 -43.19 -19.12
C VAL A 295 0.50 -41.97 -18.77
N ALA A 296 0.11 -41.15 -17.78
CA ALA A 296 0.90 -40.00 -17.29
C ALA A 296 2.18 -40.38 -16.48
N ALA A 297 2.23 -41.58 -15.91
CA ALA A 297 3.39 -42.09 -15.19
C ALA A 297 4.57 -42.44 -16.14
N ALA A 298 4.29 -42.66 -17.43
CA ALA A 298 5.30 -42.98 -18.44
C ALA A 298 6.09 -41.76 -18.97
N ALA A 299 5.65 -40.52 -18.68
CA ALA A 299 6.34 -39.34 -19.17
C ALA A 299 7.80 -39.25 -18.63
N PRO A 300 8.79 -38.96 -19.48
CA PRO A 300 10.18 -38.86 -19.04
C PRO A 300 10.37 -37.67 -18.08
N THR A 301 11.28 -37.82 -17.11
CA THR A 301 11.58 -36.79 -16.11
C THR A 301 11.89 -35.42 -16.74
N GLY A 302 12.58 -35.40 -17.89
CA GLY A 302 12.89 -34.17 -18.62
C GLY A 302 11.65 -33.40 -19.11
N ALA A 303 10.56 -34.10 -19.48
CA ALA A 303 9.31 -33.45 -19.86
C ALA A 303 8.63 -32.81 -18.64
N ARG A 304 8.66 -33.48 -17.48
CA ARG A 304 8.12 -32.95 -16.22
C ARG A 304 8.86 -31.70 -15.75
N VAL A 305 10.20 -31.70 -15.84
CA VAL A 305 11.03 -30.53 -15.51
C VAL A 305 10.74 -29.38 -16.47
N ARG A 306 10.65 -29.63 -17.78
CA ARG A 306 10.30 -28.61 -18.78
C ARG A 306 8.93 -28.00 -18.52
N PHE A 307 7.93 -28.83 -18.21
CA PHE A 307 6.60 -28.36 -17.84
C PHE A 307 6.62 -27.50 -16.57
N ALA A 308 7.35 -27.92 -15.54
CA ALA A 308 7.47 -27.18 -14.29
C ALA A 308 8.10 -25.79 -14.48
N LEU A 309 9.17 -25.71 -15.29
CA LEU A 309 9.81 -24.44 -15.65
C LEU A 309 8.89 -23.55 -16.48
N ALA A 310 8.21 -24.11 -17.49
CA ALA A 310 7.24 -23.39 -18.29
C ALA A 310 6.10 -22.84 -17.43
N TRP A 311 5.58 -23.63 -16.48
CA TRP A 311 4.57 -23.17 -15.52
C TRP A 311 5.09 -21.96 -14.72
N ALA A 312 6.26 -22.08 -14.10
CA ALA A 312 6.83 -21.01 -13.28
C ALA A 312 6.99 -19.69 -14.07
N VAL A 313 7.52 -19.77 -15.29
CA VAL A 313 7.72 -18.61 -16.17
C VAL A 313 6.40 -18.04 -16.69
N LEU A 314 5.50 -18.88 -17.21
CA LEU A 314 4.23 -18.43 -17.78
C LEU A 314 3.40 -17.66 -16.76
N PHE A 315 3.27 -18.18 -15.54
CA PHE A 315 2.52 -17.53 -14.47
C PHE A 315 3.21 -16.31 -13.85
N ALA A 316 4.48 -16.05 -14.19
CA ALA A 316 5.18 -14.82 -13.81
C ALA A 316 4.94 -13.69 -14.82
N LEU A 317 4.61 -14.00 -16.08
CA LEU A 317 4.44 -12.99 -17.14
C LEU A 317 3.39 -11.90 -16.82
N PRO A 318 2.25 -12.19 -16.15
CA PRO A 318 1.31 -11.16 -15.76
C PRO A 318 1.89 -10.10 -14.80
N ALA A 319 3.01 -10.38 -14.13
CA ALA A 319 3.68 -9.41 -13.26
C ALA A 319 4.60 -8.42 -14.01
N VAL A 320 4.89 -8.65 -15.30
CA VAL A 320 5.72 -7.77 -16.14
C VAL A 320 5.31 -6.29 -16.08
N PRO A 321 4.04 -5.92 -16.32
CA PRO A 321 3.65 -4.51 -16.26
C PRO A 321 3.74 -3.88 -14.86
N LEU A 322 3.87 -4.71 -13.81
CA LEU A 322 3.93 -4.33 -12.40
C LEU A 322 5.34 -4.47 -11.81
N ALA A 323 6.37 -4.71 -12.62
CA ALA A 323 7.73 -4.92 -12.12
C ALA A 323 8.24 -3.75 -11.25
N HIS A 324 7.81 -2.52 -11.55
CA HIS A 324 8.19 -1.31 -10.82
C HIS A 324 7.58 -1.19 -9.42
N THR A 325 6.51 -1.94 -9.15
CA THR A 325 5.81 -2.05 -7.86
C THR A 325 5.67 -3.50 -7.44
N TRP A 326 6.67 -4.33 -7.78
CA TRP A 326 6.58 -5.77 -7.61
C TRP A 326 6.46 -6.15 -6.14
N SER A 327 5.79 -7.27 -5.90
CA SER A 327 5.73 -7.91 -4.58
C SER A 327 5.76 -9.42 -4.77
N ALA A 328 6.43 -10.14 -3.88
CA ALA A 328 6.68 -11.57 -4.05
C ALA A 328 5.41 -12.42 -4.18
N TYR A 329 4.31 -12.00 -3.55
CA TYR A 329 3.03 -12.71 -3.65
C TYR A 329 2.45 -12.74 -5.08
N TYR A 330 2.90 -11.86 -5.99
CA TYR A 330 2.56 -11.95 -7.43
C TYR A 330 2.98 -13.27 -8.06
N TYR A 331 3.99 -13.95 -7.50
CA TYR A 331 4.52 -15.22 -8.00
C TYR A 331 3.88 -16.45 -7.33
N THR A 332 2.77 -16.29 -6.59
CA THR A 332 2.08 -17.40 -5.92
C THR A 332 1.73 -18.54 -6.87
N LEU A 333 1.19 -18.24 -8.06
CA LEU A 333 0.87 -19.27 -9.06
C LEU A 333 2.13 -19.87 -9.68
N SER A 334 3.18 -19.08 -9.91
CA SER A 334 4.49 -19.56 -10.39
C SER A 334 5.13 -20.55 -9.43
N ALA A 335 4.95 -20.34 -8.11
CA ALA A 335 5.49 -21.21 -7.07
C ALA A 335 4.97 -22.65 -7.13
N ALA A 336 3.79 -22.91 -7.73
CA ALA A 336 3.33 -24.27 -7.97
C ALA A 336 4.24 -25.04 -8.98
N GLY A 337 4.83 -24.35 -9.96
CA GLY A 337 5.82 -24.92 -10.87
C GLY A 337 7.13 -25.25 -10.15
N ALA A 338 7.61 -24.34 -9.29
CA ALA A 338 8.78 -24.60 -8.45
C ALA A 338 8.57 -25.76 -7.45
N ALA A 339 7.37 -25.86 -6.87
CA ALA A 339 6.98 -26.97 -6.01
C ALA A 339 7.06 -28.32 -6.74
N LEU A 340 6.74 -28.37 -8.04
CA LEU A 340 6.94 -29.56 -8.86
C LEU A 340 8.42 -29.90 -9.06
N LEU A 341 9.30 -28.92 -9.26
CA LEU A 341 10.74 -29.16 -9.33
C LEU A 341 11.28 -29.73 -8.01
N VAL A 342 10.88 -29.16 -6.88
CA VAL A 342 11.25 -29.65 -5.54
C VAL A 342 10.72 -31.07 -5.34
N ALA A 343 9.47 -31.34 -5.72
CA ALA A 343 8.90 -32.67 -5.62
C ALA A 343 9.68 -33.71 -6.43
N LEU A 344 10.04 -33.41 -7.68
CA LEU A 344 10.81 -34.29 -8.54
C LEU A 344 12.22 -34.56 -7.99
N ALA A 345 12.88 -33.53 -7.44
CA ALA A 345 14.17 -33.67 -6.78
C ALA A 345 14.08 -34.53 -5.50
N ALA A 346 12.98 -34.41 -4.77
CA ALA A 346 12.75 -35.06 -3.48
C ALA A 346 12.02 -36.41 -3.56
N ARG A 347 11.85 -37.00 -4.75
CA ARG A 347 11.12 -38.28 -4.94
C ARG A 347 11.65 -39.47 -4.12
N ARG A 348 12.91 -39.41 -3.67
CA ARG A 348 13.58 -40.42 -2.82
C ARG A 348 13.80 -39.96 -1.38
N ALA A 349 13.20 -38.84 -0.98
CA ALA A 349 13.36 -38.32 0.37
C ALA A 349 12.82 -39.31 1.41
N GLY A 350 13.59 -39.51 2.47
CA GLY A 350 13.16 -40.26 3.64
C GLY A 350 12.74 -39.34 4.79
N ARG A 351 12.37 -39.93 5.93
CA ARG A 351 11.97 -39.19 7.15
C ARG A 351 12.99 -38.16 7.64
N TRP A 352 14.29 -38.44 7.47
CA TRP A 352 15.36 -37.52 7.89
C TRP A 352 15.46 -36.32 6.95
N THR A 353 15.41 -36.56 5.63
CA THR A 353 15.35 -35.50 4.63
C THR A 353 14.13 -34.60 4.87
N TRP A 354 12.96 -35.18 5.16
CA TRP A 354 11.77 -34.44 5.54
C TRP A 354 11.98 -33.56 6.77
N SER A 355 12.53 -34.12 7.84
CA SER A 355 12.71 -33.40 9.11
C SER A 355 13.70 -32.24 8.98
N ILE A 356 14.82 -32.48 8.28
CA ILE A 356 15.84 -31.46 8.00
C ILE A 356 15.26 -30.36 7.09
N ALA A 357 14.55 -30.74 6.03
CA ALA A 357 13.91 -29.77 5.13
C ALA A 357 12.85 -28.95 5.85
N THR A 358 12.05 -29.56 6.73
CA THR A 358 11.06 -28.86 7.57
C THR A 358 11.75 -27.84 8.47
N LEU A 359 12.80 -28.23 9.19
CA LEU A 359 13.57 -27.30 10.02
C LEU A 359 14.15 -26.14 9.19
N ALA A 360 14.81 -26.45 8.08
CA ALA A 360 15.45 -25.45 7.22
C ALA A 360 14.43 -24.47 6.62
N LEU A 361 13.31 -24.97 6.08
CA LEU A 361 12.26 -24.15 5.47
C LEU A 361 11.53 -23.29 6.51
N LEU A 362 11.22 -23.83 7.70
CA LEU A 362 10.59 -23.05 8.76
C LEU A 362 11.54 -21.97 9.32
N PHE A 363 12.82 -22.30 9.45
CA PHE A 363 13.81 -21.31 9.87
C PHE A 363 13.96 -20.22 8.81
N TRP A 364 14.08 -20.58 7.54
CA TRP A 364 14.16 -19.63 6.43
C TRP A 364 12.91 -18.74 6.33
N HIS A 365 11.72 -19.33 6.45
CA HIS A 365 10.46 -18.60 6.53
C HIS A 365 10.48 -17.57 7.66
N ALA A 366 10.95 -17.97 8.85
CA ALA A 366 11.03 -17.08 10.01
C ALA A 366 12.05 -15.95 9.82
N VAL A 367 13.20 -16.21 9.20
CA VAL A 367 14.20 -15.18 8.85
C VAL A 367 13.58 -14.11 7.96
N VAL A 368 12.99 -14.52 6.84
CA VAL A 368 12.47 -13.59 5.82
C VAL A 368 11.24 -12.85 6.35
N SER A 369 10.36 -13.53 7.07
CA SER A 369 9.17 -12.91 7.66
C SER A 369 9.51 -11.90 8.77
N ALA A 370 10.65 -12.07 9.45
CA ALA A 370 11.11 -11.15 10.49
C ALA A 370 11.88 -9.94 9.94
N THR A 371 12.24 -9.95 8.65
CA THR A 371 12.99 -8.86 8.02
C THR A 371 12.13 -7.58 7.96
N PRO A 372 12.52 -6.49 8.65
CA PRO A 372 11.69 -5.29 8.79
C PRO A 372 11.86 -4.33 7.61
N SER A 373 11.54 -4.80 6.39
CA SER A 373 11.78 -4.07 5.15
C SER A 373 10.60 -4.15 4.18
N PHE A 374 10.41 -3.07 3.43
CA PHE A 374 9.53 -3.00 2.27
C PHE A 374 9.98 -1.84 1.38
N ALA A 375 9.65 -1.90 0.09
CA ALA A 375 10.04 -0.88 -0.88
C ALA A 375 9.06 0.30 -0.86
N VAL A 376 9.64 1.51 -0.86
CA VAL A 376 8.90 2.78 -0.96
C VAL A 376 9.05 3.37 -2.36
N THR A 377 10.19 3.17 -3.00
CA THR A 377 10.50 3.71 -4.32
C THR A 377 10.04 2.78 -5.43
N GLU A 378 9.29 3.31 -6.39
CA GLU A 378 8.90 2.58 -7.60
C GLU A 378 10.12 2.38 -8.51
N ASN A 379 10.63 1.16 -8.59
CA ASN A 379 11.75 0.82 -9.45
C ASN A 379 11.70 -0.67 -9.82
N ALA A 380 11.76 -0.97 -11.11
CA ALA A 380 11.70 -2.34 -11.61
C ALA A 380 12.82 -3.24 -11.07
N TRP A 381 13.96 -2.68 -10.69
CA TRP A 381 15.12 -3.43 -10.21
C TRP A 381 15.33 -3.35 -8.70
N ASN A 382 14.36 -2.83 -7.96
CA ASN A 382 14.42 -2.83 -6.50
C ASN A 382 14.42 -4.28 -5.98
N PRO A 383 15.42 -4.75 -5.22
CA PRO A 383 15.42 -6.12 -4.70
C PRO A 383 14.48 -6.28 -3.48
N THR A 384 13.77 -5.25 -3.05
CA THR A 384 12.83 -5.33 -1.95
C THR A 384 11.39 -5.28 -2.47
N SER A 385 10.55 -6.20 -1.98
CA SER A 385 9.11 -6.20 -2.30
C SER A 385 8.41 -4.98 -1.70
N HIS A 386 7.44 -4.42 -2.42
CA HIS A 386 6.64 -3.29 -1.93
C HIS A 386 5.67 -3.68 -0.81
N LEU A 387 5.09 -4.87 -0.90
CA LEU A 387 4.12 -5.39 0.06
C LEU A 387 4.68 -6.67 0.69
N THR A 388 5.26 -6.51 1.88
CA THR A 388 5.80 -7.61 2.71
C THR A 388 4.89 -7.88 3.91
N ALA A 389 5.08 -9.02 4.58
CA ALA A 389 4.34 -9.29 5.82
C ALA A 389 4.59 -8.20 6.87
N HIS A 390 5.84 -7.71 6.99
CA HIS A 390 6.19 -6.61 7.87
C HIS A 390 5.39 -5.33 7.57
N TYR A 391 5.21 -4.97 6.28
CA TYR A 391 4.41 -3.81 5.88
C TYR A 391 2.98 -3.91 6.43
N PHE A 392 2.32 -5.06 6.23
CA PHE A 392 0.92 -5.26 6.64
C PHE A 392 0.76 -5.34 8.16
N GLU A 393 1.62 -6.10 8.85
CA GLU A 393 1.57 -6.23 10.31
C GLU A 393 1.78 -4.88 11.00
N ARG A 394 2.79 -4.12 10.55
CA ARG A 394 3.05 -2.75 11.04
C ARG A 394 1.87 -1.83 10.73
N GLY A 395 1.35 -1.88 9.49
CA GLY A 395 0.19 -1.08 9.09
C GLY A 395 -1.04 -1.37 9.92
N ALA A 396 -1.27 -2.63 10.28
CA ALA A 396 -2.45 -3.06 11.04
C ALA A 396 -2.35 -2.62 12.49
N GLN A 397 -1.17 -2.78 13.09
CA GLN A 397 -0.89 -2.29 14.43
C GLN A 397 -1.03 -0.77 14.51
N LEU A 398 -0.47 -0.05 13.53
CA LEU A 398 -0.58 1.41 13.48
C LEU A 398 -2.03 1.85 13.27
N SER A 399 -2.76 1.24 12.33
CA SER A 399 -4.18 1.51 12.12
C SER A 399 -5.00 1.26 13.38
N THR A 400 -4.72 0.19 14.12
CA THR A 400 -5.39 -0.10 15.40
C THR A 400 -5.13 1.00 16.42
N ARG A 401 -3.87 1.41 16.59
CA ARG A 401 -3.50 2.52 17.49
C ARG A 401 -4.16 3.84 17.09
N LEU A 402 -4.19 4.17 15.81
CA LEU A 402 -4.85 5.38 15.29
C LEU A 402 -6.37 5.32 15.54
N ARG A 403 -7.02 4.17 15.34
CA ARG A 403 -8.44 3.98 15.65
C ARG A 403 -8.74 4.18 17.13
N GLU A 404 -7.91 3.62 18.00
CA GLU A 404 -8.04 3.76 19.46
C GLU A 404 -7.82 5.21 19.90
N ALA A 405 -6.76 5.86 19.40
CA ALA A 405 -6.47 7.27 19.61
C ALA A 405 -7.65 8.15 19.19
N LEU A 406 -8.18 7.91 17.99
CA LEU A 406 -9.29 8.69 17.47
C LEU A 406 -10.55 8.54 18.32
N ARG A 407 -10.88 7.32 18.76
CA ARG A 407 -12.00 7.08 19.68
C ARG A 407 -11.83 7.75 21.04
N ARG A 408 -10.60 7.96 21.50
CA ARG A 408 -10.36 8.71 22.75
C ARG A 408 -10.62 10.20 22.57
N VAL A 409 -10.15 10.78 21.46
CA VAL A 409 -10.24 12.23 21.20
C VAL A 409 -11.62 12.66 20.70
N GLU A 410 -12.30 11.80 19.94
CA GLU A 410 -13.64 12.03 19.41
C GLU A 410 -14.53 10.78 19.60
N PRO A 411 -15.01 10.49 20.82
CA PRO A 411 -15.75 9.25 21.09
C PRO A 411 -17.09 9.14 20.35
N ARG A 412 -17.72 10.28 20.03
CA ARG A 412 -19.07 10.36 19.45
C ARG A 412 -19.16 11.56 18.51
N PRO A 413 -18.60 11.46 17.29
CA PRO A 413 -18.72 12.54 16.32
C PRO A 413 -20.18 12.76 15.94
N GLU A 414 -20.53 14.00 15.62
CA GLU A 414 -21.84 14.33 15.06
C GLU A 414 -21.97 13.73 13.63
N PRO A 415 -23.19 13.36 13.19
CA PRO A 415 -23.42 12.95 11.81
C PRO A 415 -22.91 13.99 10.82
N HIS A 416 -22.41 13.53 9.68
CA HIS A 416 -21.76 14.34 8.65
C HIS A 416 -20.47 15.05 9.08
N THR A 417 -19.90 14.75 10.25
CA THR A 417 -18.57 15.26 10.61
C THR A 417 -17.52 14.87 9.58
N ARG A 418 -16.68 15.84 9.23
CA ARG A 418 -15.51 15.66 8.37
C ARG A 418 -14.26 15.72 9.23
N PHE A 419 -13.42 14.70 9.15
CA PHE A 419 -12.14 14.64 9.85
C PHE A 419 -11.01 15.07 8.91
N TRP A 420 -10.11 15.93 9.37
CA TRP A 420 -8.91 16.29 8.61
C TRP A 420 -7.67 15.97 9.42
N PHE A 421 -6.87 15.05 8.89
CA PHE A 421 -5.68 14.58 9.58
C PHE A 421 -4.41 15.22 9.03
N ALA A 422 -3.66 15.87 9.91
CA ALA A 422 -2.29 16.31 9.69
C ALA A 422 -1.31 15.25 10.20
N THR A 423 -0.15 15.18 9.56
CA THR A 423 1.01 14.35 9.97
C THR A 423 0.74 12.86 10.20
N LEU A 424 -0.27 12.29 9.54
CA LEU A 424 -0.42 10.84 9.52
C LEU A 424 0.86 10.21 8.95
N PRO A 425 1.38 9.15 9.59
CA PRO A 425 2.52 8.44 9.04
C PRO A 425 2.18 7.94 7.63
N PRO A 426 3.10 8.10 6.66
CA PRO A 426 2.89 7.53 5.34
C PRO A 426 2.73 6.02 5.49
N TYR A 427 1.94 5.41 4.60
CA TYR A 427 1.68 3.97 4.60
C TYR A 427 0.95 3.43 5.84
N ALA A 428 0.33 4.30 6.66
CA ALA A 428 -0.52 3.84 7.76
C ALA A 428 -1.79 3.12 7.26
N GLY A 429 -2.23 3.42 6.03
CA GLY A 429 -3.45 2.85 5.46
C GLY A 429 -4.75 3.33 6.11
N PHE A 430 -4.64 4.21 7.09
CA PHE A 430 -5.74 4.69 7.93
C PHE A 430 -6.70 5.63 7.19
N GLN A 431 -6.16 6.49 6.32
CA GLN A 431 -6.93 7.39 5.48
C GLN A 431 -6.91 6.85 4.05
N MET A 432 -7.97 6.12 3.68
CA MET A 432 -8.21 5.57 2.34
C MET A 432 -9.68 5.78 1.95
N GLY A 433 -9.93 6.06 0.67
CA GLY A 433 -11.26 6.29 0.08
C GLY A 433 -12.19 7.17 0.92
N ASN A 434 -11.72 8.37 1.24
CA ASN A 434 -12.47 9.39 2.00
C ASN A 434 -12.96 8.90 3.37
N GLY A 435 -12.28 7.95 4.01
CA GLY A 435 -12.55 7.55 5.39
C GLY A 435 -13.42 6.31 5.56
N ALA A 436 -13.30 5.32 4.68
CA ALA A 436 -14.00 4.04 4.84
C ALA A 436 -13.73 3.38 6.21
N GLY A 437 -12.47 3.45 6.67
CA GLY A 437 -12.08 2.98 7.99
C GLY A 437 -12.73 3.76 9.14
N ILE A 438 -13.00 5.06 8.96
CA ILE A 438 -13.66 5.92 9.96
C ILE A 438 -15.15 5.59 10.06
N ARG A 439 -15.81 5.38 8.92
CA ARG A 439 -17.21 4.95 8.89
C ARG A 439 -17.39 3.56 9.50
N ASP A 440 -16.46 2.64 9.24
CA ASP A 440 -16.43 1.35 9.94
C ASP A 440 -16.19 1.52 11.45
N LEU A 441 -15.29 2.43 11.85
CA LEU A 441 -14.97 2.67 13.26
C LEU A 441 -16.17 3.14 14.08
N TYR A 442 -16.96 4.05 13.52
CA TYR A 442 -18.11 4.66 14.21
C TYR A 442 -19.46 4.05 13.84
N GLY A 443 -19.53 3.23 12.79
CA GLY A 443 -20.79 2.68 12.29
C GLY A 443 -21.70 3.74 11.66
N ASP A 444 -21.15 4.86 11.20
CA ASP A 444 -21.89 5.98 10.61
C ASP A 444 -21.41 6.22 9.18
N ALA A 445 -22.31 6.02 8.22
CA ALA A 445 -22.02 6.15 6.79
C ALA A 445 -21.87 7.60 6.32
N THR A 446 -22.27 8.58 7.13
CA THR A 446 -22.25 10.01 6.80
C THR A 446 -20.90 10.67 7.07
N LEU A 447 -20.04 10.02 7.87
CA LEU A 447 -18.71 10.51 8.22
C LEU A 447 -17.74 10.40 7.05
N GLU A 448 -16.81 11.35 6.94
CA GLU A 448 -15.71 11.24 5.99
C GLU A 448 -14.41 11.71 6.63
N SER A 449 -13.30 11.31 6.03
CA SER A 449 -12.00 11.82 6.41
C SER A 449 -11.09 12.12 5.23
N HIS A 450 -10.35 13.19 5.39
CA HIS A 450 -9.47 13.78 4.38
C HIS A 450 -8.09 14.02 4.99
N PHE A 451 -7.07 14.11 4.15
CA PHE A 451 -5.83 14.73 4.57
C PHE A 451 -6.07 16.21 4.84
N TYR A 452 -5.32 16.78 5.78
CA TYR A 452 -5.41 18.20 6.13
C TYR A 452 -5.27 19.13 4.92
N SER A 453 -4.33 18.80 4.02
CA SER A 453 -4.08 19.55 2.78
C SER A 453 -5.20 19.49 1.74
N GLN A 454 -6.23 18.65 1.96
CA GLN A 454 -7.40 18.52 1.09
C GLN A 454 -8.60 19.34 1.58
N TYR A 455 -8.47 20.11 2.67
CA TYR A 455 -9.54 21.00 3.13
C TYR A 455 -9.84 22.06 2.06
N ALA A 456 -11.05 22.00 1.50
CA ALA A 456 -11.55 22.90 0.47
C ALA A 456 -13.08 22.91 0.46
N GLU A 457 -13.69 23.80 -0.31
CA GLU A 457 -15.15 23.86 -0.45
C GLU A 457 -15.77 22.52 -0.88
N SER A 458 -15.13 21.82 -1.84
CA SER A 458 -15.62 20.55 -2.38
C SER A 458 -15.57 19.38 -1.40
N THR A 459 -14.73 19.43 -0.35
CA THR A 459 -14.54 18.34 0.62
C THR A 459 -15.14 18.67 1.98
N ALA A 460 -15.09 19.94 2.40
CA ALA A 460 -15.63 20.37 3.68
C ALA A 460 -17.09 20.82 3.58
N ALA A 461 -17.45 21.54 2.50
CA ALA A 461 -18.72 22.25 2.38
C ALA A 461 -19.09 22.96 3.70
N ARG A 462 -20.36 22.90 4.12
CA ARG A 462 -20.83 23.44 5.41
C ARG A 462 -20.88 22.39 6.53
N HIS A 463 -20.24 21.24 6.36
CA HIS A 463 -20.29 20.16 7.34
C HIS A 463 -19.49 20.49 8.62
N PRO A 464 -19.87 19.92 9.78
CA PRO A 464 -19.07 19.99 11.00
C PRO A 464 -17.67 19.41 10.76
N GLY A 465 -16.70 19.98 11.46
CA GLY A 465 -15.32 19.77 11.13
C GLY A 465 -14.41 19.53 12.33
N VAL A 466 -13.59 18.47 12.25
CA VAL A 466 -12.61 18.12 13.28
C VAL A 466 -11.21 18.01 12.68
N PHE A 467 -10.32 18.92 13.09
CA PHE A 467 -8.93 18.95 12.65
C PHE A 467 -8.04 18.26 13.67
N LEU A 468 -7.29 17.25 13.23
CA LEU A 468 -6.50 16.40 14.10
C LEU A 468 -5.05 16.35 13.63
N PHE A 469 -4.14 16.38 14.58
CA PHE A 469 -2.71 16.20 14.36
C PHE A 469 -2.24 14.93 15.05
N TRP A 470 -1.48 14.11 14.33
CA TRP A 470 -0.84 12.94 14.92
C TRP A 470 0.56 13.31 15.42
N ASN A 471 0.77 13.27 16.73
CA ASN A 471 2.05 13.64 17.35
C ASN A 471 3.07 12.48 17.39
N GLY A 472 2.71 11.31 16.87
CA GLY A 472 3.51 10.07 16.95
C GLY A 472 2.97 9.05 17.95
N VAL A 473 2.13 9.47 18.89
CA VAL A 473 1.62 8.65 20.00
C VAL A 473 0.09 8.71 20.11
N ASP A 474 -0.49 9.91 20.01
CA ASP A 474 -1.94 10.13 20.06
C ASP A 474 -2.37 11.20 19.05
N PHE A 475 -3.69 11.34 18.87
CA PHE A 475 -4.28 12.47 18.18
C PHE A 475 -4.44 13.66 19.13
N GLU A 476 -4.23 14.86 18.60
CA GLU A 476 -4.53 16.11 19.27
C GLU A 476 -5.47 16.94 18.37
N ARG A 477 -6.47 17.59 18.98
CA ARG A 477 -7.31 18.55 18.24
C ARG A 477 -6.49 19.78 17.92
N LEU A 478 -6.34 20.05 16.63
CA LEU A 478 -5.77 21.29 16.17
C LEU A 478 -6.73 22.43 16.51
N TYR A 479 -6.17 23.50 17.08
CA TYR A 479 -6.85 24.77 17.33
C TYR A 479 -8.06 24.73 18.27
N GLU A 480 -8.23 23.67 19.06
CA GLU A 480 -9.31 23.60 20.06
C GLU A 480 -9.30 24.77 21.05
N ARG A 481 -8.09 25.29 21.35
CA ARG A 481 -7.89 26.47 22.22
C ARG A 481 -7.78 27.79 21.45
N SER A 482 -7.81 27.75 20.13
CA SER A 482 -7.79 28.97 19.32
C SER A 482 -9.17 29.61 19.34
N ARG A 483 -9.22 30.93 19.41
CA ARG A 483 -10.47 31.67 19.21
C ARG A 483 -10.97 31.58 17.77
N ASP A 484 -10.03 31.38 16.85
CA ASP A 484 -10.21 31.57 15.41
C ASP A 484 -9.66 30.35 14.62
N PRO A 485 -10.22 29.15 14.83
CA PRO A 485 -9.64 27.91 14.31
C PRO A 485 -9.60 27.87 12.78
N LEU A 486 -10.59 28.45 12.10
CA LEU A 486 -10.66 28.45 10.64
C LEU A 486 -9.65 29.41 10.02
N PHE A 487 -9.40 30.54 10.66
CA PHE A 487 -8.29 31.40 10.26
C PHE A 487 -6.94 30.70 10.43
N GLN A 488 -6.76 29.92 11.50
CA GLN A 488 -5.56 29.11 11.64
C GLN A 488 -5.45 28.08 10.49
N VAL A 489 -6.54 27.37 10.17
CA VAL A 489 -6.55 26.43 9.03
C VAL A 489 -6.16 27.13 7.72
N GLY A 490 -6.71 28.32 7.46
CA GLY A 490 -6.40 29.09 6.26
C GLY A 490 -4.91 29.47 6.15
N GLY A 491 -4.32 29.94 7.26
CA GLY A 491 -2.90 30.25 7.32
C GLY A 491 -2.01 29.04 7.06
N ASP A 492 -2.33 27.86 7.60
CA ASP A 492 -1.56 26.65 7.34
C ASP A 492 -1.66 26.20 5.88
N LEU A 493 -2.85 26.27 5.28
CA LEU A 493 -3.06 25.90 3.88
C LEU A 493 -2.32 26.84 2.92
N LEU A 494 -2.19 28.12 3.26
CA LEU A 494 -1.33 29.06 2.52
C LEU A 494 0.15 28.67 2.61
N LEU A 495 0.63 28.27 3.79
CA LEU A 495 2.00 27.77 3.94
C LEU A 495 2.21 26.50 3.12
N LEU A 496 1.22 25.61 3.05
CA LEU A 496 1.22 24.36 2.27
C LEU A 496 1.02 24.54 0.75
N ASP A 497 0.93 25.78 0.24
CA ASP A 497 0.63 26.09 -1.16
C ASP A 497 -0.70 25.44 -1.61
N ARG A 498 -1.75 25.62 -0.80
CA ARG A 498 -3.14 25.22 -1.08
C ARG A 498 -4.08 26.44 -1.02
N PRO A 499 -3.91 27.44 -1.90
CA PRO A 499 -4.62 28.70 -1.81
C PRO A 499 -6.15 28.56 -1.93
N GLY A 500 -6.65 27.63 -2.76
CA GLY A 500 -8.09 27.34 -2.84
C GLY A 500 -8.70 26.87 -1.51
N GLY A 501 -7.98 26.03 -0.76
CA GLY A 501 -8.38 25.61 0.58
C GLY A 501 -8.32 26.75 1.60
N ALA A 502 -7.28 27.58 1.51
CA ALA A 502 -7.12 28.76 2.36
C ALA A 502 -8.22 29.80 2.15
N ILE A 503 -8.60 30.09 0.91
CA ILE A 503 -9.75 30.95 0.56
C ILE A 503 -11.01 30.45 1.27
N TRP A 504 -11.29 29.14 1.17
CA TRP A 504 -12.46 28.54 1.79
C TRP A 504 -12.44 28.69 3.31
N ALA A 505 -11.30 28.39 3.94
CA ALA A 505 -11.14 28.51 5.39
C ALA A 505 -11.36 29.95 5.88
N PHE A 506 -10.78 30.95 5.21
CA PHE A 506 -10.95 32.36 5.57
C PHE A 506 -12.34 32.91 5.32
N ARG A 507 -13.03 32.49 4.26
CA ARG A 507 -14.45 32.84 4.08
C ARG A 507 -15.30 32.31 5.21
N ARG A 508 -15.09 31.04 5.60
CA ARG A 508 -15.80 30.41 6.73
C ARG A 508 -15.48 31.09 8.06
N ALA A 509 -14.25 31.55 8.26
CA ALA A 509 -13.83 32.34 9.41
C ALA A 509 -14.62 33.67 9.51
N LEU A 510 -14.71 34.42 8.41
CA LEU A 510 -15.53 35.63 8.34
C LEU A 510 -17.02 35.33 8.62
N ASP A 511 -17.56 34.26 8.04
CA ASP A 511 -18.95 33.84 8.27
C ASP A 511 -19.22 33.47 9.73
N SER A 512 -18.22 32.97 10.46
CA SER A 512 -18.32 32.66 11.89
C SER A 512 -18.19 33.89 12.81
N GLY A 513 -18.01 35.08 12.25
CA GLY A 513 -17.93 36.34 12.99
C GLY A 513 -16.53 36.73 13.43
N GLU A 514 -15.47 36.12 12.86
CA GLU A 514 -14.10 36.54 13.12
C GLU A 514 -13.85 37.98 12.63
N THR A 515 -12.87 38.65 13.23
CA THR A 515 -12.59 40.08 12.95
C THR A 515 -12.12 40.25 11.50
N PRO A 516 -12.83 41.04 10.67
CA PRO A 516 -12.46 41.21 9.27
C PRO A 516 -11.04 41.75 9.08
N GLN A 517 -10.53 42.53 10.05
CA GLN A 517 -9.19 43.13 10.01
C GLN A 517 -8.07 42.09 10.02
N GLU A 518 -8.27 40.94 10.66
CA GLU A 518 -7.25 39.88 10.71
C GLU A 518 -7.35 38.98 9.48
N VAL A 519 -8.57 38.68 9.01
CA VAL A 519 -8.80 37.69 7.95
C VAL A 519 -8.63 38.26 6.54
N LEU A 520 -9.12 39.48 6.28
CA LEU A 520 -9.18 40.05 4.92
C LEU A 520 -7.82 40.23 4.23
N PRO A 521 -6.71 40.64 4.92
CA PRO A 521 -5.39 40.71 4.29
C PRO A 521 -4.96 39.37 3.69
N TRP A 522 -5.12 38.29 4.48
CA TRP A 522 -4.72 36.95 4.09
C TRP A 522 -5.65 36.32 3.06
N LEU A 523 -6.95 36.62 3.13
CA LEU A 523 -7.90 36.24 2.08
C LEU A 523 -7.51 36.87 0.74
N GLY A 524 -7.07 38.13 0.73
CA GLY A 524 -6.58 38.76 -0.49
C GLY A 524 -5.33 38.08 -1.06
N TRP A 525 -4.37 37.71 -0.20
CA TRP A 525 -3.20 36.93 -0.64
C TRP A 525 -3.58 35.54 -1.18
N ALA A 526 -4.51 34.86 -0.52
CA ALA A 526 -4.99 33.55 -0.96
C ALA A 526 -5.66 33.64 -2.34
N TYR A 527 -6.49 34.65 -2.58
CA TYR A 527 -7.07 34.92 -3.90
C TYR A 527 -6.00 35.19 -4.95
N LEU A 528 -5.04 36.05 -4.66
CA LEU A 528 -3.97 36.38 -5.61
C LEU A 528 -3.17 35.12 -5.98
N TRP A 529 -2.79 34.31 -4.99
CA TRP A 529 -2.04 33.06 -5.24
C TRP A 529 -2.87 31.98 -5.93
N ASN A 530 -4.20 32.08 -5.89
CA ASN A 530 -5.11 31.25 -6.67
C ASN A 530 -5.42 31.83 -8.08
N GLY A 531 -4.79 32.94 -8.47
CA GLY A 531 -4.99 33.60 -9.76
C GLY A 531 -6.24 34.49 -9.85
N GLN A 532 -6.90 34.78 -8.72
CA GLN A 532 -8.15 35.55 -8.65
C GLN A 532 -7.87 37.01 -8.26
N ARG A 533 -7.25 37.77 -9.17
CA ARG A 533 -6.79 39.14 -8.89
C ARG A 533 -7.89 40.09 -8.44
N ASP A 534 -9.04 40.09 -9.12
CA ASP A 534 -10.12 41.04 -8.80
C ASP A 534 -10.71 40.77 -7.40
N ASP A 535 -10.81 39.50 -7.00
CA ASP A 535 -11.21 39.10 -5.65
C ASP A 535 -10.18 39.52 -4.59
N ALA A 536 -8.89 39.40 -4.91
CA ALA A 536 -7.81 39.87 -4.05
C ALA A 536 -7.92 41.38 -3.79
N GLU A 537 -8.07 42.17 -4.85
CA GLU A 537 -8.23 43.62 -4.75
C GLU A 537 -9.49 44.00 -3.96
N ARG A 538 -10.62 43.28 -4.15
CA ARG A 538 -11.82 43.49 -3.35
C ARG A 538 -11.59 43.22 -1.86
N ALA A 539 -10.94 42.10 -1.52
CA ALA A 539 -10.64 41.74 -0.13
C ALA A 539 -9.73 42.78 0.54
N TRP A 540 -8.68 43.24 -0.15
CA TRP A 540 -7.79 44.28 0.38
C TRP A 540 -8.45 45.64 0.48
N ARG A 541 -9.31 46.04 -0.47
CA ARG A 541 -10.11 47.27 -0.33
C ARG A 541 -11.05 47.20 0.86
N ALA A 542 -11.68 46.05 1.11
CA ALA A 542 -12.52 45.83 2.29
C ALA A 542 -11.72 45.87 3.60
N PHE A 543 -10.47 45.39 3.60
CA PHE A 543 -9.52 45.59 4.69
C PHE A 543 -9.15 47.09 4.88
N GLY A 544 -9.38 47.91 3.86
CA GLY A 544 -9.03 49.33 3.82
C GLY A 544 -7.62 49.58 3.31
N ALA A 545 -7.04 48.64 2.57
CA ALA A 545 -5.79 48.85 1.88
C ALA A 545 -5.96 49.89 0.77
N LYS A 546 -4.99 50.79 0.65
CA LYS A 546 -4.89 51.82 -0.39
C LYS A 546 -3.44 51.89 -0.81
N ASP A 547 -3.15 52.15 -2.09
CA ASP A 547 -1.78 52.47 -2.50
C ASP A 547 -1.54 53.96 -2.28
N ASP A 548 -0.99 54.29 -1.11
CA ASP A 548 -0.61 55.65 -0.72
C ASP A 548 0.87 55.66 -0.35
N THR A 549 1.70 56.03 -1.34
CA THR A 549 3.15 56.10 -1.18
C THR A 549 3.58 56.98 0.00
N THR A 550 2.88 58.10 0.24
CA THR A 550 3.25 59.06 1.29
C THR A 550 2.95 58.48 2.66
N ALA A 551 1.76 57.91 2.84
CA ALA A 551 1.39 57.23 4.08
C ALA A 551 2.31 56.02 4.33
N TYR A 552 2.61 55.22 3.31
CA TYR A 552 3.53 54.08 3.39
C TYR A 552 4.89 54.48 3.94
N VAL A 553 5.55 55.48 3.33
CA VAL A 553 6.87 55.95 3.75
C VAL A 553 6.82 56.53 5.17
N THR A 554 5.75 57.24 5.51
CA THR A 554 5.55 57.81 6.86
C THR A 554 5.50 56.71 7.91
N TRP A 555 4.70 55.67 7.66
CA TRP A 555 4.57 54.53 8.58
C TRP A 555 5.83 53.67 8.66
N LEU A 556 6.57 53.49 7.57
CA LEU A 556 7.89 52.84 7.62
C LEU A 556 8.90 53.61 8.46
N ARG A 557 8.94 54.95 8.37
CA ARG A 557 9.80 55.77 9.22
C ARG A 557 9.41 55.68 10.69
N ALA A 558 8.10 55.69 10.98
CA ALA A 558 7.60 55.49 12.34
C ALA A 558 7.99 54.10 12.87
N ALA A 559 7.85 53.06 12.05
CA ALA A 559 8.27 51.70 12.41
C ALA A 559 9.77 51.62 12.72
N ARG A 560 10.62 52.24 11.89
CA ARG A 560 12.07 52.32 12.10
C ARG A 560 12.41 53.06 13.38
N THR A 561 11.81 54.23 13.62
CA THR A 561 12.04 55.02 14.84
C THR A 561 11.70 54.21 16.08
N ALA A 562 10.53 53.57 16.10
CA ALA A 562 10.13 52.70 17.20
C ALA A 562 11.07 51.50 17.37
N LEU A 563 11.61 50.95 16.27
CA LEU A 563 12.56 49.84 16.32
C LEU A 563 13.90 50.27 16.91
N ASP A 564 14.41 51.44 16.52
CA ASP A 564 15.64 52.04 17.05
C ASP A 564 15.50 52.35 18.56
N GLU A 565 14.28 52.66 19.02
CA GLU A 565 13.92 52.83 20.43
C GLU A 565 13.67 51.50 21.19
N GLY A 566 13.65 50.37 20.48
CA GLY A 566 13.36 49.05 21.04
C GLY A 566 11.87 48.74 21.31
N ASP A 567 10.93 49.62 20.91
CA ASP A 567 9.48 49.37 21.05
C ASP A 567 8.95 48.49 19.90
N THR A 568 9.16 47.19 20.05
CA THR A 568 8.64 46.15 19.13
C THR A 568 7.12 46.15 18.95
N THR A 569 6.33 46.77 19.85
CA THR A 569 4.88 46.83 19.71
C THR A 569 4.45 48.03 18.87
N ALA A 570 5.06 49.19 19.08
CA ALA A 570 4.88 50.33 18.18
C ALA A 570 5.39 50.02 16.77
N THR A 571 6.55 49.36 16.63
CA THR A 571 7.06 48.94 15.33
C THR A 571 6.06 48.08 14.57
N ARG A 572 5.49 47.05 15.20
CA ARG A 572 4.50 46.16 14.53
C ARG A 572 3.23 46.91 14.12
N ARG A 573 2.71 47.81 14.97
CA ARG A 573 1.54 48.63 14.63
C ARG A 573 1.83 49.53 13.43
N ALA A 574 2.98 50.21 13.42
CA ALA A 574 3.38 51.04 12.30
C ALA A 574 3.61 50.23 11.01
N LEU A 575 4.21 49.03 11.09
CA LEU A 575 4.35 48.13 9.93
C LEU A 575 3.00 47.68 9.38
N PHE A 576 2.02 47.39 10.24
CA PHE A 576 0.67 47.03 9.81
C PHE A 576 -0.03 48.18 9.07
N GLU A 577 0.11 49.42 9.55
CA GLU A 577 -0.40 50.60 8.83
C GLU A 577 0.36 50.87 7.53
N ALA A 578 1.68 50.59 7.49
CA ALA A 578 2.45 50.62 6.24
C ALA A 578 1.91 49.59 5.24
N MET A 579 1.69 48.34 5.65
CA MET A 579 1.06 47.32 4.79
C MET A 579 -0.31 47.76 4.29
N ARG A 580 -1.12 48.41 5.12
CA ARG A 580 -2.41 48.96 4.70
C ARG A 580 -2.26 50.07 3.65
N ALA A 581 -1.25 50.92 3.76
CA ALA A 581 -0.93 51.98 2.80
C ALA A 581 -0.14 51.49 1.55
N GLY A 582 0.24 50.21 1.50
CA GLY A 582 1.08 49.68 0.42
C GLY A 582 1.15 48.15 0.44
N ILE A 583 0.00 47.48 0.33
CA ILE A 583 -0.10 46.01 0.50
C ILE A 583 0.77 45.23 -0.50
N GLY A 584 1.05 45.81 -1.67
CA GLY A 584 1.92 45.21 -2.69
C GLY A 584 3.41 45.47 -2.48
N ARG A 585 3.85 46.04 -1.35
CA ARG A 585 5.23 46.45 -1.12
C ARG A 585 5.95 45.49 -0.15
N PRO A 586 7.09 44.90 -0.54
CA PRO A 586 7.71 43.78 0.18
C PRO A 586 8.34 44.18 1.52
N GLU A 587 8.78 45.44 1.69
CA GLU A 587 9.65 45.81 2.82
C GLU A 587 8.93 45.69 4.17
N ALA A 588 7.67 46.15 4.25
CA ALA A 588 6.90 46.04 5.48
C ALA A 588 6.66 44.57 5.88
N HIS A 589 6.35 43.71 4.91
CA HIS A 589 6.18 42.27 5.11
C HIS A 589 7.47 41.60 5.59
N ALA A 590 8.61 41.91 4.97
CA ALA A 590 9.90 41.34 5.35
C ALA A 590 10.28 41.68 6.80
N VAL A 591 10.19 42.97 7.18
CA VAL A 591 10.53 43.42 8.55
C VAL A 591 9.53 42.86 9.57
N LEU A 592 8.24 42.80 9.23
CA LEU A 592 7.23 42.22 10.11
C LEU A 592 7.48 40.72 10.31
N GLY A 593 7.84 40.00 9.25
CA GLY A 593 8.23 38.59 9.30
C GLY A 593 9.34 38.33 10.31
N GLU A 594 10.43 39.11 10.23
CA GLU A 594 11.55 39.01 11.18
C GLU A 594 11.12 39.28 12.63
N LEU A 595 10.35 40.35 12.88
CA LEU A 595 9.90 40.71 14.23
C LEU A 595 8.95 39.67 14.84
N LEU A 596 8.16 38.99 14.01
CA LEU A 596 7.21 37.99 14.46
C LEU A 596 7.87 36.64 14.74
N ARG A 597 9.09 36.36 14.26
CA ARG A 597 9.72 35.04 14.35
C ARG A 597 9.73 34.46 15.76
N ALA A 598 9.99 35.29 16.77
CA ALA A 598 10.04 34.86 18.18
C ALA A 598 8.66 34.78 18.86
N ARG A 599 7.63 35.48 18.34
CA ARG A 599 6.31 35.61 19.00
C ARG A 599 5.22 34.80 18.32
N SER A 600 5.19 34.81 17.00
CA SER A 600 4.30 34.00 16.19
C SER A 600 5.05 33.49 14.96
N PRO A 601 5.76 32.35 15.10
CA PRO A 601 6.53 31.77 14.01
C PRO A 601 5.70 31.55 12.75
N LYS A 602 4.43 31.17 12.88
CA LYS A 602 3.53 30.97 11.74
C LYS A 602 3.27 32.25 10.95
N PHE A 603 2.92 33.35 11.63
CA PHE A 603 2.71 34.61 10.93
C PHE A 603 4.00 35.14 10.35
N ALA A 604 5.12 34.97 11.06
CA ALA A 604 6.44 35.29 10.51
C ALA A 604 6.66 34.62 9.16
N LEU A 605 6.40 33.31 9.06
CA LEU A 605 6.53 32.56 7.81
C LEU A 605 5.61 33.09 6.71
N LEU A 606 4.35 33.38 7.04
CA LEU A 606 3.39 33.91 6.07
C LEU A 606 3.83 35.28 5.53
N GLU A 607 4.27 36.18 6.40
CA GLU A 607 4.76 37.51 6.02
C GLU A 607 6.04 37.41 5.18
N THR A 608 7.01 36.59 5.59
CA THR A 608 8.22 36.34 4.79
C THR A 608 7.87 35.72 3.44
N LYS A 609 6.89 34.79 3.38
CA LYS A 609 6.41 34.20 2.13
C LYS A 609 5.75 35.24 1.21
N VAL A 610 4.99 36.18 1.76
CA VAL A 610 4.46 37.31 0.97
C VAL A 610 5.60 38.16 0.42
N ALA A 611 6.57 38.53 1.26
CA ALA A 611 7.72 39.33 0.84
C ALA A 611 8.51 38.68 -0.31
N THR A 612 8.78 37.36 -0.24
CA THR A 612 9.50 36.64 -1.31
C THR A 612 8.69 36.50 -2.61
N ARG A 613 7.37 36.53 -2.54
CA ARG A 613 6.50 36.55 -3.72
C ARG A 613 6.43 37.93 -4.37
N LEU A 614 6.42 38.99 -3.56
CA LEU A 614 6.46 40.37 -4.03
C LEU A 614 7.84 40.78 -4.59
N MET A 615 8.91 40.25 -3.99
CA MET A 615 10.29 40.51 -4.41
C MET A 615 11.01 39.19 -4.72
N PRO A 616 10.74 38.56 -5.87
CA PRO A 616 11.24 37.22 -6.17
C PRO A 616 12.77 37.11 -6.25
N ASN A 617 13.47 38.22 -6.47
CA ASN A 617 14.93 38.29 -6.54
C ASN A 617 15.61 38.54 -5.18
N ASP A 618 14.84 38.70 -4.09
CA ASP A 618 15.40 38.81 -2.74
C ASP A 618 15.79 37.42 -2.23
N TRP A 619 17.07 37.09 -2.41
CA TRP A 619 17.61 35.81 -1.97
C TRP A 619 17.72 35.69 -0.45
N LEU A 620 17.84 36.81 0.30
CA LEU A 620 17.93 36.80 1.76
C LEU A 620 16.59 36.43 2.37
N ALA A 621 15.51 37.14 1.98
CA ALA A 621 14.16 36.80 2.43
C ALA A 621 13.80 35.35 2.08
N ARG A 622 14.24 34.86 0.91
CA ARG A 622 14.01 33.48 0.49
C ARG A 622 14.80 32.47 1.31
N ARG A 623 16.06 32.76 1.65
CA ARG A 623 16.87 31.94 2.56
C ARG A 623 16.20 31.82 3.93
N ASP A 624 15.71 32.94 4.45
CA ASP A 624 15.08 33.01 5.76
C ASP A 624 13.71 32.30 5.77
N LEU A 625 12.97 32.35 4.65
CA LEU A 625 11.78 31.52 4.42
C LEU A 625 12.11 30.02 4.44
N VAL A 626 13.16 29.59 3.74
CA VAL A 626 13.59 28.17 3.73
C VAL A 626 13.93 27.71 5.16
N ALA A 627 14.67 28.52 5.92
CA ALA A 627 15.00 28.23 7.31
C ALA A 627 13.74 28.05 8.17
N GLY A 628 12.79 28.96 8.01
CA GLY A 628 11.54 28.90 8.74
C GLY A 628 10.65 27.72 8.35
N LEU A 629 10.56 27.38 7.06
CA LEU A 629 9.81 26.20 6.58
C LEU A 629 10.42 24.90 7.11
N LEU A 630 11.75 24.80 7.15
CA LEU A 630 12.44 23.68 7.79
C LEU A 630 12.15 23.62 9.30
N ALA A 631 12.16 24.75 10.01
CA ALA A 631 11.79 24.77 11.43
C ALA A 631 10.34 24.27 11.64
N ALA A 632 9.43 24.57 10.72
CA ALA A 632 8.04 24.12 10.72
C ALA A 632 7.83 22.69 10.17
N ARG A 633 8.89 21.99 9.75
CA ARG A 633 8.85 20.66 9.10
C ARG A 633 8.01 20.62 7.82
N LEU A 634 8.03 21.70 7.06
CA LEU A 634 7.42 21.83 5.73
C LEU A 634 8.47 21.58 4.65
N ASP A 635 9.05 20.39 4.67
CA ASP A 635 10.27 20.05 3.91
C ASP A 635 10.06 20.13 2.39
N ASP A 636 8.88 19.81 1.86
CA ASP A 636 8.57 19.92 0.43
C ASP A 636 8.50 21.39 -0.04
N GLN A 637 7.89 22.26 0.77
CA GLN A 637 7.85 23.69 0.50
C GLN A 637 9.23 24.31 0.63
N ALA A 638 10.01 23.88 1.63
CA ALA A 638 11.40 24.30 1.79
C ALA A 638 12.26 23.91 0.57
N GLU A 639 12.06 22.71 0.02
CA GLU A 639 12.75 22.25 -1.20
C GLU A 639 12.41 23.12 -2.41
N ALA A 640 11.13 23.44 -2.61
CA ALA A 640 10.69 24.29 -3.71
C ALA A 640 11.29 25.71 -3.62
N GLU A 641 11.30 26.29 -2.42
CA GLU A 641 11.87 27.62 -2.17
C GLU A 641 13.40 27.62 -2.25
N LEU A 642 14.07 26.56 -1.80
CA LEU A 642 15.52 26.38 -1.96
C LEU A 642 15.88 26.24 -3.46
N ALA A 643 15.12 25.48 -4.23
CA ALA A 643 15.32 25.38 -5.67
C ALA A 643 15.13 26.73 -6.38
N ALA A 644 14.20 27.57 -5.91
CA ALA A 644 14.05 28.93 -6.41
C ALA A 644 15.23 29.83 -6.01
N LEU A 645 15.76 29.69 -4.79
CA LEU A 645 16.95 30.41 -4.32
C LEU A 645 18.16 30.12 -5.20
N ARG A 646 18.39 28.86 -5.56
CA ARG A 646 19.50 28.44 -6.45
C ARG A 646 19.45 29.11 -7.83
N ARG A 647 18.24 29.35 -8.34
CA ARG A 647 18.05 30.00 -9.65
C ARG A 647 18.39 31.49 -9.63
N ILE A 648 18.08 32.18 -8.53
CA ILE A 648 18.25 33.64 -8.43
C ILE A 648 19.62 34.04 -7.86
N HIS A 649 20.28 33.15 -7.11
CA HIS A 649 21.58 33.41 -6.51
C HIS A 649 22.53 32.22 -6.75
N PRO A 650 23.22 32.17 -7.91
CA PRO A 650 24.09 31.03 -8.25
C PRO A 650 25.21 30.76 -7.24
N ASP A 651 25.71 31.80 -6.56
CA ASP A 651 26.79 31.71 -5.56
C ASP A 651 26.30 31.36 -4.15
N TRP A 652 25.05 30.91 -4.01
CA TRP A 652 24.44 30.58 -2.71
C TRP A 652 25.22 29.57 -1.87
N GLN A 653 26.05 28.73 -2.49
CA GLN A 653 26.94 27.80 -1.77
C GLN A 653 28.00 28.52 -0.93
N GLY A 654 28.32 29.78 -1.26
CA GLY A 654 29.19 30.63 -0.45
C GLY A 654 28.52 31.16 0.83
N ASP A 655 27.19 31.15 0.90
CA ASP A 655 26.44 31.49 2.12
C ASP A 655 26.36 30.26 3.04
N VAL A 656 27.01 30.36 4.20
CA VAL A 656 27.11 29.27 5.18
C VAL A 656 25.74 28.77 5.63
N THR A 657 24.76 29.68 5.75
CA THR A 657 23.40 29.37 6.19
C THR A 657 22.66 28.59 5.11
N ALA A 658 22.63 29.07 3.87
CA ALA A 658 21.96 28.40 2.76
C ALA A 658 22.55 26.99 2.52
N ALA A 659 23.87 26.85 2.58
CA ALA A 659 24.54 25.55 2.51
C ALA A 659 24.17 24.63 3.68
N GLN A 660 23.97 25.17 4.89
CA GLN A 660 23.49 24.39 6.04
C GLN A 660 22.04 23.93 5.88
N LEU A 661 21.16 24.80 5.39
CA LEU A 661 19.76 24.48 5.15
C LEU A 661 19.59 23.36 4.12
N GLU A 662 20.40 23.36 3.04
CA GLU A 662 20.43 22.26 2.08
C GLU A 662 20.84 20.94 2.76
N ARG A 663 21.93 20.95 3.54
CA ARG A 663 22.40 19.75 4.25
C ARG A 663 21.34 19.22 5.22
N GLU A 664 20.66 20.12 5.93
CA GLU A 664 19.58 19.76 6.85
C GLU A 664 18.40 19.13 6.11
N LEU A 665 17.93 19.74 5.02
CA LEU A 665 16.86 19.22 4.19
C LEU A 665 17.21 17.83 3.63
N HIS A 666 18.44 17.65 3.13
CA HIS A 666 18.91 16.35 2.65
C HIS A 666 18.97 15.30 3.75
N ALA A 667 19.45 15.66 4.94
CA ALA A 667 19.51 14.76 6.08
C ALA A 667 18.11 14.28 6.50
N ARG A 668 17.12 15.18 6.51
CA ARG A 668 15.72 14.85 6.86
C ARG A 668 15.04 13.94 5.83
N ARG A 669 15.33 14.15 4.54
CA ARG A 669 14.79 13.32 3.45
C ARG A 669 15.49 11.96 3.31
N GLY A 670 16.52 11.69 4.10
CA GLY A 670 17.28 10.42 4.04
C GLY A 670 18.10 10.25 2.76
N GLY A 671 18.33 11.32 1.99
CA GLY A 671 19.12 11.29 0.76
C GLY A 671 20.61 11.48 1.05
N ARG A 672 21.48 10.63 0.48
CA ARG A 672 22.90 10.97 0.39
C ARG A 672 23.05 12.25 -0.46
N PRO A 673 23.90 13.22 -0.07
CA PRO A 673 24.05 14.47 -0.81
C PRO A 673 24.49 14.19 -2.26
N ALA A 674 23.86 14.86 -3.22
CA ALA A 674 24.36 14.92 -4.58
C ALA A 674 25.73 15.63 -4.55
N ARG A 675 26.78 14.92 -4.94
CA ARG A 675 28.14 15.46 -5.00
C ARG A 675 28.37 16.26 -6.27
#